data_AF-A0A847PGS9-F1
#
_entry.id   AF-A0A847PGS9-F1
#
_cell.length_a   1.000
_cell.length_b   1.000
_cell.length_c   1.000
_cell.angle_alpha   90.00
_cell.angle_beta   90.00
_cell.angle_gamma   90.00
#
_symmetry.space_group_name_H-M   'P 1'
#
loop_
_entity.id
_entity.type
_entity.pdbx_description
1 polymer ?
#
loop_
_entity_poly.entity_id
_entity_poly.type
_entity_poly.pdbx_seq_one_letter_code
_entity_poly.pdbx_strand_id
1 'polypeptide(L)'
;MKKYAICVSLFLFVILIVFSISIKSFSAEVSVQEYLKGKLPAIFNIYLASLEDLDEQEVEFIDLLANLPVEEQRTFAREVYEEGFSPELLERLRDLQGKLEKPYLKVAFPGTDRQKISGNPIFVFGCTLPSQNTKVTVNGEEVERYDELTGNFLTLVEIPEKTEFPIKVTATLGEEETSLERTVVYEPTWQEMPEEPLAIHSANVQPREDQILGEGELLRVIVQGSPGAEAAFKIGNSGAEVAMEELSILPASLNGRGIYLGSYPVKESDISIKGKEEWQFITVLLRRGGKEISRRLPGKVSLTTGDTPHIFKTINERTRFYRINRESFNLQGVTLGGDGWLTQVVGYDLLPETYFKVTGKAGEYFRIRLGANDYLIHQSDMAEYQDEGGELNSTLSGITIKQKEGKSEVRLNFSNSRHIPFLIEDKSEQLSITFYGIGRSENFSITGSSSSVKTIELVPQVTGLSAIESAAVLNIKLYHPLVGYDYFWDKSELVISLRKPPAISPDNPLQNRIIVLDPGHGGDAVGAIGPGDVPEKVVVLEISRYLKQLLVEKGARVIMTRSEDRNLSIRERIEKAVEEEADLFISIHANAHAQGADAVSYHGHMTLYNYNYNKQLAEIILNNLAKKTGLPKTRVWKRPDIGVLRRPQVPSVLVETAYLMHPKDNRYLLLPEYQHELALSIRDGISDYFLNINSSN
;
A
#
# COMPACT_ATOMS: atom_id res chain seq x y z
N MET A 1 86.10 30.44 -20.49
CA MET A 1 85.50 30.70 -19.15
C MET A 1 84.29 31.65 -19.25
N LYS A 2 83.27 31.28 -20.03
CA LYS A 2 81.94 31.91 -20.10
C LYS A 2 80.88 30.80 -20.15
N LYS A 3 80.98 29.87 -19.19
CA LYS A 3 80.04 28.73 -18.97
C LYS A 3 79.67 28.55 -17.48
N TYR A 4 80.08 29.47 -16.60
CA TYR A 4 79.86 29.37 -15.16
C TYR A 4 78.90 30.41 -14.56
N ALA A 5 78.28 31.27 -15.38
CA ALA A 5 77.29 32.27 -14.91
C ALA A 5 75.82 31.89 -15.17
N ILE A 6 75.54 30.82 -15.93
CA ILE A 6 74.16 30.45 -16.32
C ILE A 6 73.60 29.31 -15.45
N CYS A 7 74.44 28.51 -14.78
CA CYS A 7 73.96 27.44 -13.88
C CYS A 7 73.53 27.92 -12.49
N VAL A 8 73.99 29.09 -12.02
CA VAL A 8 73.63 29.57 -10.68
C VAL A 8 72.28 30.32 -10.66
N SER A 9 71.85 30.90 -11.79
CA SER A 9 70.58 31.61 -11.89
C SER A 9 69.37 30.69 -12.17
N LEU A 10 69.60 29.49 -12.73
CA LEU A 10 68.51 28.50 -12.94
C LEU A 10 68.20 27.71 -11.67
N PHE A 11 69.16 27.53 -10.76
CA PHE A 11 68.96 26.78 -9.51
C PHE A 11 68.18 27.59 -8.46
N LEU A 12 68.35 28.92 -8.42
CA LEU A 12 67.60 29.80 -7.50
C LEU A 12 66.16 30.07 -7.97
N PHE A 13 65.87 29.99 -9.27
CA PHE A 13 64.51 30.17 -9.79
C PHE A 13 63.65 28.90 -9.63
N VAL A 14 64.27 27.71 -9.67
CA VAL A 14 63.57 26.45 -9.36
C VAL A 14 63.29 26.31 -7.86
N ILE A 15 64.14 26.83 -6.97
CA ILE A 15 63.88 26.80 -5.52
C ILE A 15 62.73 27.74 -5.12
N LEU A 16 62.54 28.88 -5.80
CA LEU A 16 61.40 29.79 -5.53
C LEU A 16 60.07 29.35 -6.16
N ILE A 17 60.10 28.56 -7.24
CA ILE A 17 58.89 27.92 -7.80
C ILE A 17 58.51 26.66 -7.02
N VAL A 18 59.46 25.97 -6.37
CA VAL A 18 59.17 24.85 -5.47
C VAL A 18 58.70 25.31 -4.08
N PHE A 19 58.89 26.59 -3.69
CA PHE A 19 58.41 27.15 -2.41
C PHE A 19 57.18 28.07 -2.51
N SER A 20 56.55 28.16 -3.69
CA SER A 20 55.28 28.91 -3.89
C SER A 20 54.13 28.01 -4.37
N ILE A 21 54.30 26.69 -4.30
CA ILE A 21 53.22 25.72 -4.53
C ILE A 21 52.62 25.40 -3.16
N SER A 22 51.43 25.96 -2.93
CA SER A 22 50.43 25.53 -1.95
C SER A 22 50.96 25.00 -0.62
N ILE A 23 51.01 25.87 0.39
CA ILE A 23 50.42 25.48 1.68
C ILE A 23 48.91 25.35 1.42
N LYS A 24 48.51 24.25 0.77
CA LYS A 24 47.21 23.66 1.05
C LYS A 24 47.44 23.03 2.42
N SER A 25 46.82 23.61 3.44
CA SER A 25 46.49 22.84 4.64
C SER A 25 45.88 21.54 4.13
N PHE A 26 46.61 20.45 4.27
CA PHE A 26 46.04 19.12 4.22
C PHE A 26 45.27 18.98 5.55
N SER A 27 44.12 19.67 5.67
CA SER A 27 43.07 19.09 6.49
C SER A 27 42.67 17.84 5.74
N ALA A 28 42.82 16.68 6.37
CA ALA A 28 42.18 15.50 5.83
C ALA A 28 40.69 15.85 5.72
N GLU A 29 40.17 15.99 4.51
CA GLU A 29 38.72 16.04 4.26
C GLU A 29 38.18 14.73 4.81
N VAL A 30 37.63 14.77 6.02
CA VAL A 30 37.02 13.60 6.62
C VAL A 30 35.58 13.57 6.15
N SER A 31 35.23 12.54 5.38
CA SER A 31 33.83 12.29 5.00
C SER A 31 32.96 12.34 6.26
N VAL A 32 31.89 13.14 6.24
CA VAL A 32 30.93 13.25 7.36
C VAL A 32 30.50 11.86 7.84
N GLN A 33 30.20 10.96 6.90
CA GLN A 33 29.75 9.61 7.21
C GLN A 33 30.83 8.78 7.93
N GLU A 34 32.09 8.94 7.55
CA GLU A 34 33.21 8.27 8.21
C GLU A 34 33.49 8.87 9.58
N TYR A 35 33.29 10.18 9.73
CA TYR A 35 33.47 10.89 11.00
C TYR A 35 32.38 10.58 12.02
N LEU A 36 31.12 10.41 11.59
CA LEU A 36 29.98 10.06 12.45
C LEU A 36 30.06 8.63 13.01
N LYS A 37 30.78 7.74 12.31
CA LYS A 37 30.85 6.32 12.64
C LYS A 37 31.43 6.10 14.05
N GLY A 38 30.59 5.55 14.94
CA GLY A 38 30.96 5.28 16.33
C GLY A 38 30.93 6.49 17.25
N LYS A 39 30.57 7.69 16.75
CA LYS A 39 30.37 8.91 17.56
C LYS A 39 28.90 9.17 17.88
N LEU A 40 28.02 8.95 16.92
CA LEU A 40 26.59 9.22 17.03
C LEU A 40 25.78 7.98 16.64
N PRO A 41 24.57 7.78 17.22
CA PRO A 41 23.65 6.76 16.74
C PRO A 41 23.41 6.87 15.23
N ALA A 42 23.29 5.71 14.58
CA ALA A 42 23.02 5.53 13.14
C ALA A 42 22.01 6.52 12.55
N ILE A 43 21.00 6.86 13.34
CA ILE A 43 19.91 7.74 12.95
C ILE A 43 20.35 9.15 12.55
N PHE A 44 21.47 9.62 13.10
CA PHE A 44 22.00 10.95 12.80
C PHE A 44 22.70 11.03 11.45
N ASN A 45 23.06 9.89 10.85
CA ASN A 45 23.60 9.89 9.50
C ASN A 45 22.62 10.49 8.50
N ILE A 46 21.31 10.27 8.70
CA ILE A 46 20.26 10.85 7.86
C ILE A 46 20.18 12.37 8.06
N TYR A 47 20.18 12.81 9.31
CA TYR A 47 20.00 14.21 9.65
C TYR A 47 21.20 15.08 9.31
N LEU A 48 22.41 14.54 9.46
CA LEU A 48 23.67 15.24 9.24
C LEU A 48 24.27 14.98 7.86
N ALA A 49 23.58 14.23 6.99
CA ALA A 49 24.03 13.99 5.61
C ALA A 49 24.21 15.26 4.78
N SER A 50 23.61 16.38 5.19
CA SER A 50 23.75 17.69 4.54
C SER A 50 25.12 18.35 4.74
N LEU A 51 25.94 17.88 5.68
CA LEU A 51 27.23 18.51 6.04
C LEU A 51 28.40 18.17 5.10
N GLU A 52 28.13 17.55 3.94
CA GLU A 52 29.09 17.12 2.90
C GLU A 52 30.56 16.89 3.35
N ASP A 53 31.41 17.93 3.35
CA ASP A 53 32.79 17.93 3.84
C ASP A 53 32.91 18.80 5.10
N LEU A 54 33.35 18.21 6.21
CA LEU A 54 33.34 18.89 7.51
C LEU A 54 34.44 19.95 7.66
N ASP A 55 34.05 21.18 8.01
CA ASP A 55 34.96 22.21 8.50
C ASP A 55 35.25 22.08 10.02
N GLU A 56 36.17 22.90 10.55
CA GLU A 56 36.57 22.83 11.97
C GLU A 56 35.39 23.02 12.94
N GLN A 57 34.40 23.84 12.59
CA GLN A 57 33.23 24.11 13.43
C GLN A 57 32.20 22.98 13.35
N GLU A 58 32.05 22.35 12.19
CA GLU A 58 31.17 21.20 11.99
C GLU A 58 31.73 19.93 12.64
N VAL A 59 33.06 19.74 12.59
CA VAL A 59 33.79 18.74 13.36
C VAL A 59 33.54 18.95 14.85
N GLU A 60 33.74 20.17 15.36
CA GLU A 60 33.49 20.50 16.75
C GLU A 60 32.01 20.28 17.12
N PHE A 61 31.09 20.68 16.25
CA PHE A 61 29.66 20.47 16.45
C PHE A 61 29.35 18.99 16.61
N ILE A 62 29.81 18.12 15.70
CA ILE A 62 29.60 16.68 15.78
C ILE A 62 30.21 16.10 17.06
N ASP A 63 31.43 16.52 17.41
CA ASP A 63 32.08 16.08 18.64
C ASP A 63 31.31 16.48 19.89
N LEU A 64 30.79 17.72 19.91
CA LEU A 64 30.01 18.18 21.04
C LEU A 64 28.65 17.49 21.10
N LEU A 65 28.04 17.27 19.93
CA LEU A 65 26.75 16.62 19.74
C LEU A 65 26.84 15.19 20.25
N ALA A 66 27.90 14.46 19.90
CA ALA A 66 28.16 13.08 20.34
C ALA A 66 28.09 12.88 21.86
N ASN A 67 28.35 13.93 22.64
CA ASN A 67 28.33 13.87 24.11
C ASN A 67 26.98 14.24 24.74
N LEU A 68 25.96 14.59 23.95
CA LEU A 68 24.62 14.91 24.46
C LEU A 68 23.71 13.67 24.58
N PRO A 69 22.61 13.72 25.36
CA PRO A 69 21.51 12.80 25.17
C PRO A 69 20.96 12.88 23.76
N VAL A 70 20.56 11.74 23.21
CA VAL A 70 20.14 11.60 21.81
C VAL A 70 18.92 12.46 21.45
N GLU A 71 18.04 12.84 22.40
CA GLU A 71 16.97 13.82 22.11
C GLU A 71 17.53 15.20 21.76
N GLU A 72 18.56 15.64 22.47
CA GLU A 72 19.23 16.90 22.18
C GLU A 72 20.07 16.74 20.92
N GLN A 73 20.77 15.61 20.75
CA GLN A 73 21.43 15.28 19.49
C GLN A 73 20.49 15.40 18.29
N ARG A 74 19.25 14.96 18.45
CA ARG A 74 18.19 15.02 17.44
C ARG A 74 17.63 16.40 17.23
N THR A 75 17.37 17.17 18.27
CA THR A 75 16.95 18.55 18.10
C THR A 75 17.97 19.29 17.24
N PHE A 76 19.25 19.20 17.62
CA PHE A 76 20.35 19.83 16.92
C PHE A 76 20.57 19.25 15.51
N ALA A 77 20.57 17.92 15.34
CA ALA A 77 20.75 17.31 14.03
C ALA A 77 19.56 17.55 13.08
N ARG A 78 18.33 17.57 13.60
CA ARG A 78 17.14 17.91 12.81
C ARG A 78 17.16 19.38 12.39
N GLU A 79 17.59 20.28 13.26
CA GLU A 79 17.83 21.68 12.88
C GLU A 79 18.89 21.79 11.78
N VAL A 80 19.98 21.00 11.84
CA VAL A 80 20.95 20.91 10.73
C VAL A 80 20.31 20.37 9.44
N TYR A 81 19.42 19.38 9.54
CA TYR A 81 18.72 18.82 8.38
C TYR A 81 17.72 19.81 7.76
N GLU A 82 16.98 20.55 8.60
CA GLU A 82 15.90 21.46 8.20
C GLU A 82 16.43 22.84 7.75
N GLU A 83 17.47 23.34 8.42
CA GLU A 83 17.95 24.73 8.30
C GLU A 83 19.43 24.85 7.91
N GLY A 84 20.20 23.76 7.96
CA GLY A 84 21.65 23.76 7.75
C GLY A 84 22.45 24.02 9.04
N PHE A 85 23.76 23.76 9.01
CA PHE A 85 24.65 24.11 10.13
C PHE A 85 24.85 25.63 10.26
N SER A 86 24.96 26.12 11.50
CA SER A 86 25.31 27.52 11.79
C SER A 86 26.16 27.66 13.06
N PRO A 87 27.02 28.70 13.15
CA PRO A 87 27.80 28.98 14.37
C PRO A 87 26.92 29.21 15.62
N GLU A 88 25.71 29.75 15.45
CA GLU A 88 24.75 29.92 16.55
C GLU A 88 24.27 28.59 17.11
N LEU A 89 24.15 27.56 16.26
CA LEU A 89 23.80 26.20 16.66
C LEU A 89 24.91 25.56 17.49
N LEU A 90 26.18 25.76 17.10
CA LEU A 90 27.35 25.32 17.85
C LEU A 90 27.43 25.98 19.23
N GLU A 91 27.13 27.27 19.35
CA GLU A 91 27.15 27.98 20.63
C GLU A 91 26.05 27.49 21.59
N ARG A 92 24.84 27.25 21.07
CA ARG A 92 23.74 26.62 21.84
C ARG A 92 24.12 25.24 22.36
N LEU A 93 24.88 24.48 21.57
CA LEU A 93 25.35 23.14 21.92
C LEU A 93 26.41 23.18 23.04
N ARG A 94 27.36 24.13 22.98
CA ARG A 94 28.36 24.38 24.03
C ARG A 94 27.69 24.69 25.38
N ASP A 95 26.66 25.51 25.38
CA ASP A 95 25.89 25.87 26.59
C ASP A 95 25.15 24.67 27.21
N LEU A 96 24.79 23.67 26.40
CA LEU A 96 24.04 22.50 26.83
C LEU A 96 24.93 21.42 27.47
N GLN A 97 26.15 21.23 26.98
CA GLN A 97 27.08 20.22 27.49
C GLN A 97 27.40 20.35 28.99
N GLY A 98 27.27 21.55 29.56
CA GLY A 98 27.48 21.78 30.98
C GLY A 98 26.43 21.15 31.92
N LYS A 99 25.46 20.35 31.44
CA LYS A 99 24.24 19.99 32.20
C LYS A 99 23.79 18.51 32.17
N LEU A 100 24.57 17.53 31.70
CA LEU A 100 24.02 16.21 31.32
C LEU A 100 24.62 15.02 32.09
N GLU A 101 23.79 14.30 32.87
CA GLU A 101 24.18 13.21 33.78
C GLU A 101 23.43 11.86 33.58
N LYS A 102 22.59 11.64 32.54
CA LYS A 102 21.71 10.44 32.47
C LYS A 102 21.70 9.70 31.12
N PRO A 103 21.54 8.35 31.10
CA PRO A 103 21.51 7.54 29.89
C PRO A 103 20.26 7.82 29.04
N TYR A 104 20.39 7.79 27.71
CA TYR A 104 19.25 8.08 26.82
C TYR A 104 18.30 6.87 26.65
N LEU A 105 17.00 7.17 26.70
CA LEU A 105 15.90 6.24 26.42
C LEU A 105 14.79 6.97 25.67
N LYS A 106 14.37 6.42 24.54
CA LYS A 106 13.16 6.86 23.82
C LYS A 106 12.29 5.67 23.50
N VAL A 107 11.01 5.77 23.86
CA VAL A 107 9.96 4.80 23.53
C VAL A 107 9.12 5.39 22.40
N ALA A 108 9.16 4.75 21.23
CA ALA A 108 8.37 5.16 20.07
C ALA A 108 6.93 4.62 20.16
N PHE A 109 6.75 3.44 20.73
CA PHE A 109 5.44 2.91 21.08
C PHE A 109 5.49 2.15 22.42
N PRO A 110 4.57 2.41 23.37
CA PRO A 110 3.48 3.40 23.34
C PRO A 110 3.97 4.85 23.23
N GLY A 111 3.44 5.61 22.28
CA GLY A 111 3.97 6.92 21.91
C GLY A 111 3.49 8.09 22.76
N THR A 112 2.46 7.87 23.58
CA THR A 112 1.82 8.91 24.42
C THR A 112 1.77 8.49 25.89
N ASP A 113 1.65 9.45 26.81
CA ASP A 113 1.47 9.19 28.26
C ASP A 113 0.35 8.19 28.55
N ARG A 114 -0.71 8.25 27.75
CA ARG A 114 -1.88 7.40 27.87
C ARG A 114 -2.34 6.92 26.49
N GLN A 115 -1.90 5.73 26.12
CA GLN A 115 -2.12 5.14 24.80
C GLN A 115 -3.32 4.18 24.81
N LYS A 116 -4.32 4.43 23.97
CA LYS A 116 -5.37 3.44 23.69
C LYS A 116 -4.87 2.40 22.70
N ILE A 117 -5.18 1.12 22.96
CA ILE A 117 -4.83 -0.01 22.10
C ILE A 117 -6.06 -0.89 21.87
N SER A 118 -6.08 -1.59 20.73
CA SER A 118 -7.16 -2.53 20.38
C SER A 118 -6.67 -3.95 20.08
N GLY A 119 -5.36 -4.14 19.94
CA GLY A 119 -4.73 -5.46 19.75
C GLY A 119 -3.89 -5.86 20.96
N ASN A 120 -3.78 -7.17 21.19
CA ASN A 120 -3.01 -7.77 22.28
C ASN A 120 -2.39 -9.10 21.77
N PRO A 121 -1.10 -9.40 21.99
CA PRO A 121 -0.09 -8.59 22.66
C PRO A 121 0.20 -7.28 21.92
N ILE A 122 0.76 -6.31 22.64
CA ILE A 122 1.28 -5.10 22.00
C ILE A 122 2.78 -5.19 21.81
N PHE A 123 3.28 -4.57 20.75
CA PHE A 123 4.71 -4.27 20.66
C PHE A 123 5.06 -3.12 21.60
N VAL A 124 6.26 -3.16 22.18
CA VAL A 124 6.92 -2.03 22.86
C VAL A 124 8.28 -1.87 22.21
N PHE A 125 8.51 -0.72 21.57
CA PHE A 125 9.75 -0.49 20.84
C PHE A 125 10.25 0.94 20.96
N GLY A 126 11.55 1.09 20.75
CA GLY A 126 12.25 2.34 20.92
C GLY A 126 13.74 2.20 20.71
N CYS A 127 14.50 3.19 21.18
CA CYS A 127 15.94 3.19 21.08
C CYS A 127 16.61 3.72 22.35
N THR A 128 17.86 3.32 22.52
CA THR A 128 18.80 3.76 23.55
C THR A 128 20.14 4.11 22.91
N LEU A 129 21.16 4.47 23.71
CA LEU A 129 22.51 4.61 23.19
C LEU A 129 23.01 3.27 22.59
N PRO A 130 23.56 3.27 21.37
CA PRO A 130 24.27 2.12 20.80
C PRO A 130 25.56 1.87 21.57
N SER A 131 25.47 1.07 22.63
CA SER A 131 26.60 0.66 23.47
C SER A 131 26.38 -0.75 23.95
N GLN A 132 27.41 -1.60 23.95
CA GLN A 132 27.35 -2.97 24.50
C GLN A 132 26.97 -3.01 25.99
N ASN A 133 27.20 -1.92 26.72
CA ASN A 133 26.98 -1.83 28.16
C ASN A 133 25.59 -1.32 28.55
N THR A 134 24.77 -0.90 27.58
CA THR A 134 23.40 -0.48 27.85
C THR A 134 22.46 -1.67 27.92
N LYS A 135 21.72 -1.82 29.01
CA LYS A 135 20.63 -2.80 29.16
C LYS A 135 19.27 -2.11 29.07
N VAL A 136 18.29 -2.80 28.50
CA VAL A 136 16.90 -2.32 28.47
C VAL A 136 16.00 -3.34 29.12
N THR A 137 15.15 -2.89 30.04
CA THR A 137 14.07 -3.70 30.59
C THR A 137 12.72 -3.08 30.28
N VAL A 138 11.72 -3.91 30.00
CA VAL A 138 10.31 -3.53 29.92
C VAL A 138 9.58 -4.25 31.04
N ASN A 139 8.95 -3.50 31.94
CA ASN A 139 8.31 -4.01 33.15
C ASN A 139 9.23 -4.90 34.03
N GLY A 140 10.52 -4.59 34.04
CA GLY A 140 11.54 -5.33 34.79
C GLY A 140 12.08 -6.58 34.08
N GLU A 141 11.53 -6.96 32.92
CA GLU A 141 12.06 -8.04 32.10
C GLU A 141 13.07 -7.49 31.09
N GLU A 142 14.26 -8.10 31.02
CA GLU A 142 15.30 -7.71 30.06
C GLU A 142 14.86 -8.01 28.63
N VAL A 143 14.99 -7.02 27.75
CA VAL A 143 14.61 -7.11 26.33
C VAL A 143 15.86 -7.28 25.47
N GLU A 144 15.79 -8.20 24.51
CA GLU A 144 16.85 -8.38 23.53
C GLU A 144 17.08 -7.08 22.75
N ARG A 145 18.32 -6.59 22.77
CA ARG A 145 18.79 -5.58 21.82
C ARG A 145 19.39 -6.29 20.64
N TYR A 146 18.77 -6.11 19.49
CA TYR A 146 19.10 -6.90 18.31
C TYR A 146 20.34 -6.40 17.54
N ASP A 147 20.86 -5.19 17.82
CA ASP A 147 22.22 -4.81 17.44
C ASP A 147 22.83 -3.66 18.27
N GLU A 148 24.16 -3.69 18.30
CA GLU A 148 25.03 -2.71 18.95
C GLU A 148 25.14 -1.39 18.17
N LEU A 149 24.63 -1.34 16.93
CA LEU A 149 24.80 -0.22 16.00
C LEU A 149 23.70 0.84 16.14
N THR A 150 22.48 0.42 16.48
CA THR A 150 21.31 1.30 16.53
C THR A 150 20.83 1.56 17.95
N GLY A 151 21.09 0.64 18.89
CA GLY A 151 20.55 0.71 20.25
C GLY A 151 19.04 0.46 20.32
N ASN A 152 18.45 -0.06 19.24
CA ASN A 152 17.02 -0.34 19.13
C ASN A 152 16.60 -1.58 19.95
N PHE A 153 15.39 -1.52 20.50
CA PHE A 153 14.75 -2.63 21.17
C PHE A 153 13.31 -2.80 20.69
N LEU A 154 12.83 -4.04 20.72
CA LEU A 154 11.45 -4.42 20.43
C LEU A 154 11.11 -5.63 21.29
N THR A 155 9.96 -5.59 21.94
CA THR A 155 9.38 -6.77 22.62
C THR A 155 7.87 -6.78 22.46
N LEU A 156 7.24 -7.91 22.79
CA LEU A 156 5.81 -8.04 22.93
C LEU A 156 5.43 -8.06 24.41
N VAL A 157 4.41 -7.30 24.78
CA VAL A 157 3.84 -7.27 26.14
C VAL A 157 2.38 -7.67 26.06
N GLU A 158 2.02 -8.72 26.78
CA GLU A 158 0.63 -9.09 26.98
C GLU A 158 -0.03 -8.15 28.00
N ILE A 159 -1.16 -7.59 27.62
CA ILE A 159 -1.94 -6.70 28.47
C ILE A 159 -3.08 -7.48 29.12
N PRO A 160 -3.20 -7.48 30.47
CA PRO A 160 -4.34 -8.10 31.15
C PRO A 160 -5.67 -7.48 30.71
N GLU A 161 -6.71 -8.31 30.56
CA GLU A 161 -8.02 -7.85 30.09
C GLU A 161 -8.64 -6.75 30.97
N LYS A 162 -9.29 -5.76 30.32
CA LYS A 162 -10.06 -4.67 30.98
C LYS A 162 -9.25 -3.85 31.99
N THR A 163 -7.97 -3.58 31.71
CA THR A 163 -7.11 -2.80 32.60
C THR A 163 -6.48 -1.59 31.91
N GLU A 164 -6.27 -0.53 32.71
CA GLU A 164 -5.17 0.40 32.49
C GLU A 164 -3.90 -0.30 33.00
N PHE A 165 -2.89 -0.43 32.14
CA PHE A 165 -1.68 -1.18 32.43
C PHE A 165 -0.45 -0.28 32.22
N PRO A 166 0.36 -0.04 33.27
CA PRO A 166 1.58 0.73 33.13
C PRO A 166 2.64 -0.10 32.40
N ILE A 167 3.33 0.55 31.46
CA ILE A 167 4.51 0.02 30.78
C ILE A 167 5.68 0.91 31.19
N LYS A 168 6.54 0.35 32.04
CA LYS A 168 7.79 0.99 32.45
C LYS A 168 8.94 0.45 31.62
N VAL A 169 9.56 1.31 30.83
CA VAL A 169 10.79 1.01 30.09
C VAL A 169 11.96 1.65 30.83
N THR A 170 13.02 0.89 31.07
CA THR A 170 14.22 1.37 31.77
C THR A 170 15.45 1.06 30.94
N ALA A 171 16.31 2.04 30.74
CA ALA A 171 17.64 1.88 30.17
C ALA A 171 18.70 2.09 31.26
N THR A 172 19.67 1.18 31.35
CA THR A 172 20.74 1.23 32.35
C THR A 172 22.10 1.20 31.66
N LEU A 173 23.00 2.10 32.04
CA LEU A 173 24.39 2.15 31.57
C LEU A 173 25.32 2.30 32.77
N GLY A 174 26.02 1.23 33.16
CA GLY A 174 26.79 1.22 34.39
C GLY A 174 25.89 1.32 35.63
N GLU A 175 26.13 2.32 36.47
CA GLU A 175 25.31 2.60 37.68
C GLU A 175 24.15 3.57 37.40
N GLU A 176 24.11 4.19 36.22
CA GLU A 176 23.09 5.19 35.86
C GLU A 176 21.89 4.54 35.18
N GLU A 177 20.69 5.08 35.44
CA GLU A 177 19.44 4.64 34.84
C GLU A 177 18.54 5.80 34.38
N THR A 178 17.79 5.53 33.31
CA THR A 178 16.69 6.38 32.84
C THR A 178 15.47 5.52 32.63
N SER A 179 14.35 5.91 33.24
CA SER A 179 13.06 5.22 33.12
C SER A 179 12.02 6.12 32.47
N LEU A 180 11.15 5.52 31.66
CA LEU A 180 9.92 6.14 31.16
C LEU A 180 8.76 5.20 31.46
N GLU A 181 7.68 5.73 32.02
CA GLU A 181 6.44 4.99 32.25
C GLU A 181 5.31 5.58 31.40
N ARG A 182 4.58 4.71 30.70
CA ARG A 182 3.41 5.07 29.90
C ARG A 182 2.23 4.18 30.30
N THR A 183 1.03 4.72 30.35
CA THR A 183 -0.18 3.94 30.61
C THR A 183 -0.79 3.47 29.30
N VAL A 184 -1.04 2.18 29.19
CA VAL A 184 -1.78 1.59 28.08
C VAL A 184 -3.19 1.25 28.53
N VAL A 185 -4.19 1.61 27.73
CA VAL A 185 -5.60 1.30 27.98
C VAL A 185 -6.06 0.31 26.93
N TYR A 186 -6.28 -0.94 27.33
CA TYR A 186 -6.77 -1.98 26.42
C TYR A 186 -8.27 -1.88 26.22
N GLU A 187 -8.65 -1.43 25.03
CA GLU A 187 -10.01 -1.36 24.53
C GLU A 187 -10.10 -2.28 23.30
N PRO A 188 -10.26 -3.61 23.47
CA PRO A 188 -10.30 -4.52 22.34
C PRO A 188 -11.38 -4.10 21.35
N THR A 189 -11.06 -4.16 20.06
CA THR A 189 -12.04 -3.94 18.98
C THR A 189 -13.14 -5.01 18.98
N TRP A 190 -12.90 -6.15 19.64
CA TRP A 190 -13.84 -7.25 19.82
C TRP A 190 -14.20 -7.41 21.30
N GLN A 191 -15.48 -7.22 21.63
CA GLN A 191 -15.98 -7.54 22.96
C GLN A 191 -16.46 -9.00 22.96
N GLU A 192 -15.91 -9.86 23.82
CA GLU A 192 -16.52 -11.17 24.07
C GLU A 192 -17.95 -10.98 24.56
N MET A 193 -18.89 -11.68 23.93
CA MET A 193 -20.29 -11.62 24.32
C MET A 193 -20.57 -12.61 25.45
N PRO A 194 -21.25 -12.21 26.52
CA PRO A 194 -21.59 -13.12 27.62
C PRO A 194 -22.55 -14.21 27.11
N GLU A 195 -22.43 -15.43 27.63
CA GLU A 195 -23.45 -16.47 27.42
C GLU A 195 -24.77 -16.10 28.10
N GLU A 196 -24.70 -15.56 29.32
CA GLU A 196 -25.83 -15.00 30.07
C GLU A 196 -25.40 -13.73 30.84
N PRO A 197 -26.26 -12.70 30.96
CA PRO A 197 -27.55 -12.58 30.29
C PRO A 197 -27.38 -12.48 28.77
N LEU A 198 -28.41 -12.88 28.03
CA LEU A 198 -28.42 -12.71 26.57
C LEU A 198 -28.09 -11.26 26.20
N ALA A 199 -27.22 -11.08 25.22
CA ALA A 199 -26.79 -9.80 24.71
C ALA A 199 -26.58 -9.85 23.19
N ILE A 200 -26.86 -8.73 22.52
CA ILE A 200 -26.52 -8.49 21.11
C ILE A 200 -25.59 -7.27 21.11
N HIS A 201 -24.48 -7.32 20.38
CA HIS A 201 -23.53 -6.21 20.27
C HIS A 201 -24.16 -5.03 19.52
N SER A 202 -23.79 -3.79 19.85
CA SER A 202 -24.43 -2.58 19.28
C SER A 202 -23.84 -2.13 17.96
N ALA A 203 -22.53 -2.27 17.81
CA ALA A 203 -21.80 -1.82 16.63
C ALA A 203 -21.42 -2.96 15.66
N ASN A 204 -21.47 -4.21 16.12
CA ASN A 204 -21.03 -5.39 15.36
C ASN A 204 -22.27 -6.08 14.80
N VAL A 205 -22.99 -5.32 13.98
CA VAL A 205 -24.24 -5.73 13.34
C VAL A 205 -24.24 -5.28 11.89
N GLN A 206 -24.94 -6.00 11.03
CA GLN A 206 -25.18 -5.67 9.63
C GLN A 206 -26.61 -6.03 9.23
N PRO A 207 -27.25 -5.21 8.38
CA PRO A 207 -26.69 -4.01 7.75
C PRO A 207 -26.63 -2.79 8.69
N ARG A 208 -25.59 -1.96 8.51
CA ARG A 208 -25.44 -0.67 9.22
C ARG A 208 -26.03 0.50 8.44
N GLU A 209 -25.97 0.41 7.12
CA GLU A 209 -26.51 1.38 6.19
C GLU A 209 -27.81 0.85 5.59
N ASP A 210 -28.66 1.78 5.18
CA ASP A 210 -29.89 1.50 4.46
C ASP A 210 -29.60 0.81 3.12
N GLN A 211 -30.35 -0.26 2.81
CA GLN A 211 -30.21 -1.07 1.59
C GLN A 211 -31.48 -1.07 0.74
N ILE A 212 -31.31 -0.88 -0.56
CA ILE A 212 -32.33 -1.14 -1.58
C ILE A 212 -31.90 -2.40 -2.33
N LEU A 213 -32.77 -3.41 -2.36
CA LEU A 213 -32.51 -4.71 -3.00
C LEU A 213 -33.50 -4.96 -4.15
N GLY A 214 -33.15 -5.86 -5.06
CA GLY A 214 -34.11 -6.41 -6.03
C GLY A 214 -34.89 -7.60 -5.46
N GLU A 215 -36.06 -7.91 -6.01
CA GLU A 215 -36.80 -9.12 -5.62
C GLU A 215 -35.97 -10.40 -5.85
N GLY A 216 -35.98 -11.29 -4.87
CA GLY A 216 -35.19 -12.53 -4.86
C GLY A 216 -33.72 -12.36 -4.49
N GLU A 217 -33.24 -11.13 -4.32
CA GLU A 217 -31.88 -10.89 -3.84
C GLU A 217 -31.73 -11.20 -2.34
N LEU A 218 -30.55 -11.65 -1.94
CA LEU A 218 -30.30 -12.02 -0.54
C LEU A 218 -30.05 -10.78 0.32
N LEU A 219 -30.96 -10.49 1.25
CA LEU A 219 -30.66 -9.70 2.43
C LEU A 219 -29.81 -10.54 3.38
N ARG A 220 -28.64 -10.01 3.73
CA ARG A 220 -27.73 -10.62 4.71
C ARG A 220 -27.76 -9.86 6.00
N VAL A 221 -28.01 -10.59 7.07
CA VAL A 221 -28.03 -10.07 8.43
C VAL A 221 -26.93 -10.75 9.20
N ILE A 222 -26.03 -9.96 9.79
CA ILE A 222 -24.92 -10.48 10.59
C ILE A 222 -24.93 -9.77 11.91
N VAL A 223 -24.84 -10.50 13.02
CA VAL A 223 -24.69 -9.89 14.33
C VAL A 223 -23.69 -10.65 15.18
N GLN A 224 -23.03 -9.94 16.07
CA GLN A 224 -22.40 -10.54 17.23
C GLN A 224 -23.39 -10.56 18.41
N GLY A 225 -23.58 -11.71 19.04
CA GLY A 225 -24.46 -11.91 20.19
C GLY A 225 -23.95 -13.00 21.14
N SER A 226 -24.70 -13.30 22.19
CA SER A 226 -24.37 -14.36 23.16
C SER A 226 -24.09 -15.70 22.48
N PRO A 227 -22.94 -16.35 22.69
CA PRO A 227 -22.54 -17.57 21.97
C PRO A 227 -23.38 -18.80 22.28
N GLY A 228 -23.83 -19.58 21.27
CA GLY A 228 -24.66 -20.78 21.46
C GLY A 228 -26.16 -20.54 21.63
N ALA A 229 -26.64 -19.34 21.33
CA ALA A 229 -28.07 -19.00 21.38
C ALA A 229 -28.77 -19.32 20.06
N GLU A 230 -30.08 -19.51 20.12
CA GLU A 230 -30.89 -19.55 18.91
C GLU A 230 -31.07 -18.12 18.40
N ALA A 231 -30.72 -17.86 17.13
CA ALA A 231 -30.81 -16.54 16.52
C ALA A 231 -31.77 -16.55 15.33
N ALA A 232 -32.53 -15.47 15.19
CA ALA A 232 -33.40 -15.23 14.04
C ALA A 232 -33.44 -13.73 13.71
N PHE A 233 -33.91 -13.36 12.52
CA PHE A 233 -34.26 -11.98 12.21
C PHE A 233 -35.63 -11.86 11.53
N LYS A 234 -36.20 -10.67 11.60
CA LYS A 234 -37.46 -10.27 10.95
C LYS A 234 -37.24 -9.03 10.10
N ILE A 235 -37.99 -8.94 9.01
CA ILE A 235 -38.15 -7.72 8.20
C ILE A 235 -39.50 -7.10 8.57
N GLY A 236 -39.50 -5.82 8.96
CA GLY A 236 -40.70 -5.13 9.43
C GLY A 236 -41.24 -5.67 10.76
N ASN A 237 -42.44 -5.24 11.15
CA ASN A 237 -43.06 -5.62 12.43
C ASN A 237 -43.80 -6.96 12.38
N SER A 238 -44.24 -7.38 11.18
CA SER A 238 -45.09 -8.57 10.98
C SER A 238 -44.43 -9.63 10.09
N GLY A 239 -43.15 -9.45 9.73
CA GLY A 239 -42.42 -10.41 8.91
C GLY A 239 -42.18 -11.74 9.62
N ALA A 240 -42.07 -12.80 8.81
CA ALA A 240 -41.69 -14.12 9.29
C ALA A 240 -40.27 -14.13 9.88
N GLU A 241 -40.03 -15.02 10.83
CA GLU A 241 -38.69 -15.24 11.37
C GLU A 241 -37.83 -16.03 10.39
N VAL A 242 -36.65 -15.49 10.11
CA VAL A 242 -35.60 -16.14 9.34
C VAL A 242 -34.55 -16.61 10.33
N ALA A 243 -34.34 -17.92 10.41
CA ALA A 243 -33.31 -18.50 11.25
C ALA A 243 -31.91 -18.03 10.82
N MET A 244 -31.03 -17.83 11.80
CA MET A 244 -29.64 -17.47 11.62
C MET A 244 -28.74 -18.58 12.16
N GLU A 245 -27.61 -18.83 11.50
CA GLU A 245 -26.61 -19.82 11.90
C GLU A 245 -25.46 -19.15 12.65
N GLU A 246 -25.04 -19.76 13.76
CA GLU A 246 -23.80 -19.37 14.44
C GLU A 246 -22.59 -19.91 13.69
N LEU A 247 -21.69 -19.03 13.25
CA LEU A 247 -20.52 -19.41 12.48
C LEU A 247 -19.51 -20.15 13.37
N SER A 248 -19.18 -21.38 12.96
CA SER A 248 -18.27 -22.27 13.69
C SER A 248 -16.79 -22.11 13.32
N ILE A 249 -16.49 -21.41 12.21
CA ILE A 249 -15.14 -21.14 11.72
C ILE A 249 -15.03 -19.64 11.46
N LEU A 250 -14.22 -18.98 12.27
CA LEU A 250 -13.85 -17.57 12.08
C LEU A 250 -12.32 -17.45 11.95
N PRO A 251 -11.80 -16.40 11.28
CA PRO A 251 -10.37 -16.10 11.29
C PRO A 251 -9.81 -16.09 12.72
N ALA A 252 -8.53 -16.48 12.90
CA ALA A 252 -7.89 -16.55 14.22
C ALA A 252 -7.87 -15.22 15.00
N SER A 253 -8.05 -14.08 14.31
CA SER A 253 -8.21 -12.74 14.91
C SER A 253 -9.59 -12.51 15.54
N LEU A 254 -10.57 -13.35 15.20
CA LEU A 254 -11.91 -13.43 15.78
C LEU A 254 -11.96 -14.64 16.69
N ASN A 255 -11.35 -14.53 17.87
CA ASN A 255 -11.69 -15.44 18.97
C ASN A 255 -13.15 -15.16 19.34
N GLY A 256 -14.10 -15.99 18.90
CA GLY A 256 -15.46 -15.81 19.40
C GLY A 256 -16.53 -16.57 18.64
N ARG A 257 -17.01 -17.64 19.27
CA ARG A 257 -18.41 -18.06 19.13
C ARG A 257 -19.34 -16.83 19.29
N GLY A 258 -20.56 -16.89 18.76
CA GLY A 258 -21.56 -15.83 18.89
C GLY A 258 -21.65 -14.88 17.70
N ILE A 259 -21.05 -15.22 16.56
CA ILE A 259 -21.34 -14.54 15.29
C ILE A 259 -22.46 -15.30 14.58
N TYR A 260 -23.57 -14.61 14.33
CA TYR A 260 -24.74 -15.18 13.67
C TYR A 260 -24.89 -14.60 12.27
N LEU A 261 -25.12 -15.45 11.28
CA LEU A 261 -25.39 -15.11 9.89
C LEU A 261 -26.78 -15.62 9.48
N GLY A 262 -27.61 -14.71 9.00
CA GLY A 262 -28.86 -15.00 8.31
C GLY A 262 -28.80 -14.52 6.86
N SER A 263 -29.37 -15.31 5.94
CA SER A 263 -29.53 -14.92 4.53
C SER A 263 -30.97 -15.19 4.11
N TYR A 264 -31.62 -14.18 3.51
CA TYR A 264 -33.02 -14.29 3.08
C TYR A 264 -33.24 -13.65 1.71
N PRO A 265 -33.79 -14.38 0.71
CA PRO A 265 -34.20 -13.78 -0.56
C PRO A 265 -35.43 -12.90 -0.33
N VAL A 266 -35.27 -11.58 -0.42
CA VAL A 266 -36.35 -10.61 -0.16
C VAL A 266 -37.47 -10.70 -1.20
N LYS A 267 -38.71 -10.54 -0.77
CA LYS A 267 -39.92 -10.59 -1.61
C LYS A 267 -40.67 -9.28 -1.51
N GLU A 268 -41.44 -8.94 -2.55
CA GLU A 268 -42.25 -7.72 -2.56
C GLU A 268 -43.23 -7.65 -1.36
N SER A 269 -43.74 -8.80 -0.92
CA SER A 269 -44.61 -8.92 0.25
C SER A 269 -43.94 -8.52 1.57
N ASP A 270 -42.61 -8.53 1.66
CA ASP A 270 -41.89 -8.21 2.89
C ASP A 270 -41.81 -6.70 3.13
N ILE A 271 -42.04 -5.89 2.07
CA ILE A 271 -41.77 -4.45 2.06
C ILE A 271 -43.01 -3.63 1.66
N SER A 272 -43.99 -4.22 0.97
CA SER A 272 -45.17 -3.50 0.47
C SER A 272 -46.32 -3.40 1.47
N ILE A 273 -46.78 -2.17 1.71
CA ILE A 273 -48.15 -1.86 2.13
C ILE A 273 -48.71 -0.85 1.11
N LYS A 274 -49.65 -1.29 0.26
CA LYS A 274 -50.37 -0.44 -0.72
C LYS A 274 -49.48 0.29 -1.77
N GLY A 275 -48.49 -0.40 -2.34
CA GLY A 275 -47.82 0.06 -3.56
C GLY A 275 -47.01 1.37 -3.42
N LYS A 276 -46.48 1.65 -2.23
CA LYS A 276 -45.50 2.71 -1.99
C LYS A 276 -44.23 2.12 -1.40
N GLU A 277 -43.08 2.67 -1.79
CA GLU A 277 -41.78 2.39 -1.17
C GLU A 277 -41.84 2.72 0.32
N GLU A 278 -41.74 1.69 1.16
CA GLU A 278 -41.51 1.89 2.59
C GLU A 278 -40.22 1.20 3.01
N TRP A 279 -39.42 1.93 3.78
CA TRP A 279 -38.24 1.37 4.43
C TRP A 279 -38.67 0.47 5.59
N GLN A 280 -38.34 -0.82 5.51
CA GLN A 280 -38.57 -1.78 6.57
C GLN A 280 -37.35 -1.91 7.46
N PHE A 281 -37.59 -1.94 8.77
CA PHE A 281 -36.53 -2.19 9.72
C PHE A 281 -36.22 -3.67 9.85
N ILE A 282 -34.98 -3.99 10.16
CA ILE A 282 -34.56 -5.36 10.46
C ILE A 282 -34.46 -5.50 11.97
N THR A 283 -35.08 -6.55 12.52
CA THR A 283 -35.02 -6.86 13.95
C THR A 283 -34.42 -8.23 14.15
N VAL A 284 -33.33 -8.32 14.89
CA VAL A 284 -32.68 -9.58 15.27
C VAL A 284 -33.21 -10.01 16.62
N LEU A 285 -33.42 -11.31 16.78
CA LEU A 285 -33.88 -11.97 18.01
C LEU A 285 -32.83 -12.98 18.43
N LEU A 286 -32.56 -13.04 19.73
CA LEU A 286 -31.65 -14.01 20.33
C LEU A 286 -32.35 -14.69 21.50
N ARG A 287 -32.31 -16.03 21.54
CA ARG A 287 -33.06 -16.86 22.49
C ARG A 287 -32.21 -17.90 23.17
N ARG A 288 -32.51 -18.14 24.44
CA ARG A 288 -31.95 -19.22 25.25
C ARG A 288 -32.80 -19.50 26.46
N GLY A 289 -33.07 -20.77 26.75
CA GLY A 289 -33.73 -21.18 28.00
C GLY A 289 -35.07 -20.49 28.27
N GLY A 290 -35.84 -20.19 27.22
CA GLY A 290 -37.13 -19.49 27.33
C GLY A 290 -37.05 -17.96 27.47
N LYS A 291 -35.85 -17.37 27.53
CA LYS A 291 -35.63 -15.93 27.44
C LYS A 291 -35.40 -15.50 25.99
N GLU A 292 -35.88 -14.31 25.64
CA GLU A 292 -35.67 -13.66 24.34
C GLU A 292 -35.23 -12.21 24.56
N ILE A 293 -34.24 -11.78 23.79
CA ILE A 293 -33.95 -10.36 23.57
C ILE A 293 -34.04 -10.04 22.09
N SER A 294 -34.29 -8.78 21.77
CA SER A 294 -34.27 -8.33 20.38
C SER A 294 -33.53 -7.01 20.21
N ARG A 295 -33.02 -6.79 19.00
CA ARG A 295 -32.40 -5.53 18.60
C ARG A 295 -32.81 -5.16 17.18
N ARG A 296 -33.29 -3.94 17.02
CA ARG A 296 -33.43 -3.31 15.72
C ARG A 296 -32.07 -2.87 15.20
N LEU A 297 -31.76 -3.22 13.96
CA LEU A 297 -30.51 -2.85 13.31
C LEU A 297 -30.54 -1.39 12.82
N PRO A 298 -29.36 -0.73 12.68
CA PRO A 298 -29.30 0.64 12.19
C PRO A 298 -29.78 0.77 10.74
N GLY A 299 -29.35 -0.16 9.87
CA GLY A 299 -29.75 -0.19 8.48
C GLY A 299 -31.15 -0.75 8.29
N LYS A 300 -31.91 -0.13 7.39
CA LYS A 300 -33.21 -0.58 6.91
C LYS A 300 -33.07 -1.24 5.56
N VAL A 301 -34.12 -1.94 5.13
CA VAL A 301 -34.21 -2.54 3.80
C VAL A 301 -35.44 -1.99 3.08
N SER A 302 -35.29 -1.72 1.79
CA SER A 302 -36.38 -1.50 0.86
C SER A 302 -36.14 -2.30 -0.42
N LEU A 303 -37.13 -2.33 -1.29
CA LEU A 303 -37.07 -3.00 -2.58
C LEU A 303 -37.13 -1.96 -3.69
N THR A 304 -36.40 -2.19 -4.78
CA THR A 304 -36.59 -1.43 -6.02
C THR A 304 -38.05 -1.60 -6.48
N THR A 305 -38.81 -0.51 -6.63
CA THR A 305 -40.17 -0.59 -7.16
C THR A 305 -40.16 -0.67 -8.69
N GLY A 306 -40.92 -1.62 -9.25
CA GLY A 306 -41.07 -1.80 -10.69
C GLY A 306 -40.07 -2.76 -11.33
N ASP A 307 -40.53 -3.51 -12.34
CA ASP A 307 -39.70 -4.42 -13.16
C ASP A 307 -38.66 -3.68 -14.03
N THR A 308 -38.72 -2.34 -14.07
CA THR A 308 -37.97 -1.53 -15.01
C THR A 308 -36.62 -1.11 -14.43
N PRO A 309 -35.50 -1.56 -15.02
CA PRO A 309 -34.18 -1.13 -14.57
C PRO A 309 -33.92 0.36 -14.73
N HIS A 310 -33.39 0.99 -13.69
CA HIS A 310 -32.77 2.31 -13.81
C HIS A 310 -31.36 2.20 -14.38
N ILE A 311 -31.12 2.98 -15.43
CA ILE A 311 -29.83 3.02 -16.10
C ILE A 311 -29.07 4.26 -15.65
N PHE A 312 -27.82 4.03 -15.30
CA PHE A 312 -26.87 5.07 -14.96
C PHE A 312 -25.69 5.03 -15.91
N LYS A 313 -24.97 6.15 -16.01
CA LYS A 313 -23.67 6.21 -16.66
C LYS A 313 -22.60 6.75 -15.73
N THR A 314 -21.36 6.32 -15.90
CA THR A 314 -20.21 6.92 -15.21
C THR A 314 -19.91 8.32 -15.73
N ILE A 315 -19.55 9.24 -14.83
CA ILE A 315 -19.23 10.64 -15.16
C ILE A 315 -17.74 11.01 -15.07
N ASN A 316 -16.92 10.17 -14.43
CA ASN A 316 -15.50 10.45 -14.18
C ASN A 316 -14.55 9.66 -15.08
N GLU A 317 -13.31 10.17 -15.21
CA GLU A 317 -12.29 9.67 -16.15
C GLU A 317 -12.00 8.17 -16.05
N ARG A 318 -11.90 7.63 -14.83
CA ARG A 318 -11.82 6.19 -14.52
C ARG A 318 -12.28 6.00 -13.08
N THR A 319 -13.45 5.40 -12.87
CA THR A 319 -13.86 5.03 -11.51
C THR A 319 -13.51 3.58 -11.27
N ARG A 320 -13.18 3.21 -10.03
CA ARG A 320 -12.93 1.82 -9.68
C ARG A 320 -14.13 1.20 -8.99
N PHE A 321 -14.41 -0.05 -9.32
CA PHE A 321 -15.41 -0.89 -8.65
C PHE A 321 -14.73 -2.05 -7.97
N TYR A 322 -15.51 -2.66 -7.10
CA TYR A 322 -15.13 -3.85 -6.37
C TYR A 322 -16.07 -4.96 -6.79
N ARG A 323 -15.49 -6.04 -7.35
CA ARG A 323 -16.24 -7.27 -7.60
C ARG A 323 -16.56 -7.91 -6.25
N ILE A 324 -17.83 -8.05 -5.95
CA ILE A 324 -18.23 -8.77 -4.73
C ILE A 324 -18.45 -10.24 -5.10
N ASN A 325 -17.84 -11.17 -4.36
CA ASN A 325 -18.26 -12.56 -4.43
C ASN A 325 -19.60 -12.71 -3.70
N ARG A 326 -20.51 -13.57 -4.17
CA ARG A 326 -21.73 -13.93 -3.44
C ARG A 326 -21.47 -14.31 -1.99
N GLU A 327 -20.31 -14.84 -1.62
CA GLU A 327 -19.95 -15.22 -0.24
C GLU A 327 -19.36 -14.08 0.61
N SER A 328 -19.33 -12.86 0.11
CA SER A 328 -18.73 -11.71 0.81
C SER A 328 -19.52 -11.32 2.09
N PHE A 329 -18.85 -11.25 3.24
CA PHE A 329 -19.34 -10.74 4.52
C PHE A 329 -18.41 -9.65 5.09
N ASN A 330 -18.91 -8.73 5.89
CA ASN A 330 -18.08 -7.80 6.67
C ASN A 330 -18.65 -7.74 8.09
N LEU A 331 -17.85 -7.46 9.12
CA LEU A 331 -18.31 -7.17 10.49
C LEU A 331 -17.60 -5.94 11.10
N GLN A 332 -16.58 -5.40 10.46
CA GLN A 332 -15.89 -4.16 10.83
C GLN A 332 -15.47 -3.42 9.56
N GLY A 333 -16.21 -2.36 9.21
CA GLY A 333 -15.74 -1.30 8.32
C GLY A 333 -15.49 -1.68 6.85
N VAL A 334 -16.19 -1.01 5.94
CA VAL A 334 -15.72 -0.91 4.55
C VAL A 334 -14.64 0.19 4.54
N THR A 335 -13.43 -0.13 4.99
CA THR A 335 -12.25 0.56 4.51
C THR A 335 -11.69 -0.27 3.37
N LEU A 336 -11.66 0.35 2.20
CA LEU A 336 -10.94 -0.16 1.05
C LEU A 336 -9.44 -0.25 1.42
N GLY A 337 -9.04 -1.38 1.98
CA GLY A 337 -7.68 -1.64 2.45
C GLY A 337 -7.64 -1.96 3.95
N GLY A 338 -7.39 -3.23 4.27
CA GLY A 338 -7.46 -3.81 5.61
C GLY A 338 -8.88 -4.30 5.88
N ASP A 339 -9.21 -5.60 5.90
CA ASP A 339 -8.42 -6.82 6.01
C ASP A 339 -9.15 -7.93 5.26
N GLY A 340 -8.77 -8.12 4.00
CA GLY A 340 -8.45 -9.42 3.39
C GLY A 340 -9.46 -10.57 3.28
N TRP A 341 -10.65 -10.54 3.88
CA TRP A 341 -11.40 -11.80 3.98
C TRP A 341 -12.45 -12.01 2.90
N LEU A 342 -13.15 -10.97 2.48
CA LEU A 342 -14.46 -11.22 1.90
C LEU A 342 -14.93 -10.18 0.89
N THR A 343 -14.04 -9.43 0.26
CA THR A 343 -14.34 -8.88 -1.07
C THR A 343 -13.20 -9.32 -1.95
N GLN A 344 -13.48 -9.97 -3.07
CA GLN A 344 -12.45 -10.14 -4.08
C GLN A 344 -12.24 -8.74 -4.64
N VAL A 345 -11.27 -7.98 -4.12
CA VAL A 345 -10.91 -6.70 -4.68
C VAL A 345 -10.36 -7.00 -6.08
N VAL A 346 -11.25 -6.96 -7.06
CA VAL A 346 -10.90 -7.03 -8.47
C VAL A 346 -11.00 -5.59 -8.93
N GLY A 347 -9.91 -4.86 -8.72
CA GLY A 347 -9.88 -3.43 -9.00
C GLY A 347 -9.74 -3.17 -10.49
N TYR A 348 -10.86 -3.04 -11.20
CA TYR A 348 -10.88 -2.56 -12.58
C TYR A 348 -11.65 -1.25 -12.70
N ASP A 349 -11.40 -0.53 -13.79
CA ASP A 349 -11.98 0.78 -14.05
C ASP A 349 -13.11 0.69 -15.08
N LEU A 350 -14.26 1.33 -14.83
CA LEU A 350 -15.29 1.61 -15.81
C LEU A 350 -14.86 2.96 -16.31
N LEU A 351 -14.68 2.96 -17.63
CA LEU A 351 -14.38 4.16 -18.36
C LEU A 351 -15.55 5.15 -18.26
N PRO A 352 -15.34 6.43 -18.57
CA PRO A 352 -16.41 7.42 -18.55
C PRO A 352 -17.50 7.06 -19.56
N GLU A 353 -18.70 7.57 -19.33
CA GLU A 353 -19.86 7.35 -20.19
C GLU A 353 -20.24 5.87 -20.35
N THR A 354 -19.81 4.99 -19.42
CA THR A 354 -20.16 3.58 -19.43
C THR A 354 -21.52 3.37 -18.78
N TYR A 355 -22.45 2.79 -19.52
CA TYR A 355 -23.83 2.59 -19.09
C TYR A 355 -24.00 1.26 -18.35
N PHE A 356 -24.74 1.27 -17.25
CA PHE A 356 -25.01 0.06 -16.47
C PHE A 356 -26.35 0.11 -15.75
N LYS A 357 -26.87 -1.08 -15.42
CA LYS A 357 -28.11 -1.27 -14.66
C LYS A 357 -27.80 -1.28 -13.18
N VAL A 358 -28.41 -0.36 -12.42
CA VAL A 358 -28.40 -0.41 -10.96
C VAL A 358 -29.51 -1.34 -10.51
N THR A 359 -29.17 -2.35 -9.72
CA THR A 359 -30.14 -3.32 -9.17
C THR A 359 -30.38 -3.14 -7.68
N GLY A 360 -29.66 -2.21 -7.05
CA GLY A 360 -29.79 -1.91 -5.64
C GLY A 360 -28.83 -0.81 -5.19
N LYS A 361 -28.93 -0.45 -3.92
CA LYS A 361 -28.08 0.56 -3.27
C LYS A 361 -27.81 0.13 -1.83
N ALA A 362 -26.63 0.40 -1.30
CA ALA A 362 -26.31 0.21 0.11
C ALA A 362 -25.49 1.41 0.60
N GLY A 363 -26.08 2.22 1.49
CA GLY A 363 -25.52 3.52 1.85
C GLY A 363 -25.24 4.36 0.60
N GLU A 364 -24.04 4.93 0.47
CA GLU A 364 -23.64 5.75 -0.68
C GLU A 364 -23.20 4.96 -1.92
N TYR A 365 -23.42 3.65 -1.97
CA TYR A 365 -22.94 2.81 -3.06
C TYR A 365 -24.07 2.14 -3.84
N PHE A 366 -24.04 2.29 -5.16
CA PHE A 366 -24.82 1.48 -6.07
C PHE A 366 -24.30 0.05 -6.14
N ARG A 367 -25.23 -0.88 -6.22
CA ARG A 367 -24.99 -2.26 -6.63
C ARG A 367 -25.37 -2.39 -8.09
N ILE A 368 -24.40 -2.81 -8.90
CA ILE A 368 -24.52 -2.98 -10.33
C ILE A 368 -24.47 -4.48 -10.63
N ARG A 369 -25.46 -5.00 -11.36
CA ARG A 369 -25.43 -6.37 -11.86
C ARG A 369 -24.92 -6.34 -13.30
N LEU A 370 -23.79 -7.02 -13.55
CA LEU A 370 -23.22 -7.16 -14.88
C LEU A 370 -23.63 -8.47 -15.55
N GLY A 371 -23.78 -9.53 -14.76
CA GLY A 371 -24.10 -10.87 -15.21
C GLY A 371 -24.93 -11.64 -14.18
N ALA A 372 -25.24 -12.91 -14.46
CA ALA A 372 -26.00 -13.77 -13.56
C ALA A 372 -25.43 -13.81 -12.12
N ASN A 373 -24.09 -13.78 -11.98
CA ASN A 373 -23.37 -13.86 -10.70
C ASN A 373 -22.32 -12.73 -10.49
N ASP A 374 -22.23 -11.75 -11.39
CA ASP A 374 -21.24 -10.68 -11.30
C ASP A 374 -21.85 -9.37 -10.81
N TYR A 375 -21.40 -8.93 -9.64
CA TYR A 375 -21.83 -7.69 -9.02
C TYR A 375 -20.65 -6.75 -8.80
N LEU A 376 -20.87 -5.48 -9.11
CA LEU A 376 -19.95 -4.39 -8.82
C LEU A 376 -20.57 -3.43 -7.80
N ILE A 377 -19.72 -2.83 -6.96
CA ILE A 377 -20.07 -1.68 -6.12
C ILE A 377 -19.48 -0.43 -6.75
N HIS A 378 -20.31 0.60 -6.92
CA HIS A 378 -19.89 1.91 -7.41
C HIS A 378 -20.40 3.01 -6.49
N GLN A 379 -19.61 4.05 -6.24
CA GLN A 379 -20.09 5.20 -5.47
C GLN A 379 -21.19 5.92 -6.23
N SER A 380 -22.30 6.22 -5.53
CA SER A 380 -23.52 6.70 -6.19
C SER A 380 -23.42 8.12 -6.73
N ASP A 381 -22.57 8.96 -6.14
CA ASP A 381 -22.21 10.30 -6.62
C ASP A 381 -21.29 10.29 -7.85
N MET A 382 -20.72 9.13 -8.20
CA MET A 382 -19.86 8.94 -9.36
C MET A 382 -20.64 8.45 -10.61
N ALA A 383 -21.97 8.55 -10.60
CA ALA A 383 -22.82 8.17 -11.71
C ALA A 383 -24.04 9.08 -11.88
N GLU A 384 -24.48 9.24 -13.13
CA GLU A 384 -25.62 10.07 -13.50
C GLU A 384 -26.77 9.18 -13.98
N TYR A 385 -28.00 9.46 -13.52
CA TYR A 385 -29.20 8.80 -14.02
C TYR A 385 -29.42 9.13 -15.50
N GLN A 386 -29.87 8.17 -16.29
CA GLN A 386 -30.07 8.35 -17.73
C GLN A 386 -31.51 8.09 -18.16
N ASP A 387 -32.01 6.88 -17.94
CA ASP A 387 -33.31 6.46 -18.44
C ASP A 387 -33.86 5.26 -17.66
N GLU A 388 -35.14 4.98 -17.84
CA GLU A 388 -35.84 3.79 -17.34
C GLU A 388 -36.05 2.78 -18.47
N GLY A 389 -35.51 1.57 -18.32
CA GLY A 389 -35.87 0.44 -19.18
C GLY A 389 -35.19 0.34 -20.55
N GLY A 390 -34.23 1.21 -20.86
CA GLY A 390 -33.45 1.14 -22.12
C GLY A 390 -32.56 -0.12 -22.25
N GLU A 391 -32.30 -0.57 -23.49
CA GLU A 391 -31.38 -1.70 -23.72
C GLU A 391 -29.91 -1.32 -23.54
N LEU A 392 -29.17 -2.06 -22.71
CA LEU A 392 -27.72 -1.86 -22.51
C LEU A 392 -26.85 -2.55 -23.57
N ASN A 393 -27.46 -3.04 -24.66
CA ASN A 393 -26.74 -3.83 -25.65
C ASN A 393 -25.93 -2.97 -26.62
N SER A 394 -24.72 -3.40 -26.91
CA SER A 394 -23.88 -2.86 -27.98
C SER A 394 -23.48 -3.94 -28.97
N THR A 395 -23.43 -3.61 -30.26
CA THR A 395 -23.11 -4.56 -31.32
C THR A 395 -21.72 -4.32 -31.85
N LEU A 396 -20.84 -5.30 -31.65
CA LEU A 396 -19.49 -5.29 -32.20
C LEU A 396 -19.55 -5.58 -33.71
N SER A 397 -19.14 -4.61 -34.52
CA SER A 397 -19.17 -4.68 -35.98
C SER A 397 -17.86 -5.19 -36.60
N GLY A 398 -16.74 -5.05 -35.88
CA GLY A 398 -15.46 -5.57 -36.33
C GLY A 398 -14.31 -5.20 -35.40
N ILE A 399 -13.15 -5.82 -35.64
CA ILE A 399 -11.92 -5.53 -34.91
C ILE A 399 -10.83 -5.13 -35.91
N THR A 400 -10.12 -4.04 -35.63
CA THR A 400 -8.97 -3.60 -36.42
C THR A 400 -7.72 -3.63 -35.55
N ILE A 401 -6.68 -4.33 -36.03
CA ILE A 401 -5.36 -4.37 -35.40
C ILE A 401 -4.45 -3.38 -36.12
N LYS A 402 -3.88 -2.42 -35.39
CA LYS A 402 -2.96 -1.42 -35.93
C LYS A 402 -1.60 -1.52 -35.26
N GLN A 403 -0.56 -1.54 -36.08
CA GLN A 403 0.82 -1.36 -35.61
C GLN A 403 1.10 0.12 -35.36
N LYS A 404 1.62 0.45 -34.19
CA LYS A 404 2.16 1.77 -33.84
C LYS A 404 3.62 1.66 -33.41
N GLU A 405 4.32 2.78 -33.29
CA GLU A 405 5.63 2.81 -32.68
C GLU A 405 5.51 2.44 -31.19
N GLY A 406 6.37 1.53 -30.69
CA GLY A 406 6.38 1.08 -29.29
C GLY A 406 5.16 0.26 -28.81
N LYS A 407 4.06 0.20 -29.57
CA LYS A 407 2.81 -0.45 -29.17
C LYS A 407 1.98 -1.01 -30.32
N SER A 408 0.96 -1.78 -29.99
CA SER A 408 -0.02 -2.32 -30.93
C SER A 408 -1.43 -2.02 -30.43
N GLU A 409 -2.31 -1.51 -31.28
CA GLU A 409 -3.69 -1.19 -30.91
C GLU A 409 -4.65 -2.24 -31.46
N VAL A 410 -5.48 -2.80 -30.59
CA VAL A 410 -6.66 -3.60 -30.96
C VAL A 410 -7.88 -2.71 -30.76
N ARG A 411 -8.50 -2.31 -31.88
CA ARG A 411 -9.66 -1.40 -31.90
C ARG A 411 -10.93 -2.20 -32.15
N LEU A 412 -11.85 -2.17 -31.19
CA LEU A 412 -13.14 -2.83 -31.27
C LEU A 412 -14.18 -1.80 -31.73
N ASN A 413 -14.75 -2.00 -32.92
CA ASN A 413 -15.72 -1.09 -33.50
C ASN A 413 -17.13 -1.47 -33.07
N PHE A 414 -17.83 -0.58 -32.39
CA PHE A 414 -19.24 -0.77 -32.06
C PHE A 414 -20.13 0.03 -32.99
N SER A 415 -21.22 -0.58 -33.48
CA SER A 415 -22.14 0.08 -34.42
C SER A 415 -23.09 1.08 -33.74
N ASN A 416 -23.22 1.00 -32.42
CA ASN A 416 -23.89 2.02 -31.61
C ASN A 416 -22.87 2.68 -30.66
N SER A 417 -23.05 3.96 -30.35
CA SER A 417 -22.12 4.71 -29.49
C SER A 417 -22.34 4.46 -27.99
N ARG A 418 -22.96 3.34 -27.60
CA ARG A 418 -23.25 3.05 -26.19
C ARG A 418 -22.08 2.27 -25.59
N HIS A 419 -21.36 2.89 -24.66
CA HIS A 419 -20.25 2.23 -23.97
C HIS A 419 -20.80 1.19 -22.98
N ILE A 420 -20.32 -0.03 -23.10
CA ILE A 420 -20.74 -1.16 -22.26
C ILE A 420 -19.67 -1.50 -21.21
N PRO A 421 -20.07 -2.07 -20.06
CA PRO A 421 -19.14 -2.51 -19.05
C PRO A 421 -18.36 -3.74 -19.52
N PHE A 422 -17.08 -3.81 -19.13
CA PHE A 422 -16.22 -4.94 -19.39
C PHE A 422 -15.24 -5.18 -18.23
N LEU A 423 -14.74 -6.41 -18.15
CA LEU A 423 -13.68 -6.81 -17.21
C LEU A 423 -12.49 -7.32 -18.00
N ILE A 424 -11.28 -6.96 -17.56
CA ILE A 424 -10.04 -7.39 -18.19
C ILE A 424 -9.29 -8.32 -17.23
N GLU A 425 -8.92 -9.51 -17.67
CA GLU A 425 -8.04 -10.42 -16.95
C GLU A 425 -6.73 -10.59 -17.71
N ASP A 426 -5.62 -10.33 -17.04
CA ASP A 426 -4.29 -10.43 -17.62
C ASP A 426 -3.57 -11.73 -17.21
N LYS A 427 -2.87 -12.33 -18.18
CA LYS A 427 -1.93 -13.45 -18.03
C LYS A 427 -0.66 -13.12 -18.81
N SER A 428 0.44 -13.82 -18.53
CA SER A 428 1.75 -13.53 -19.14
C SER A 428 1.68 -13.22 -20.64
N GLU A 429 1.00 -14.01 -21.45
CA GLU A 429 0.93 -13.81 -22.92
C GLU A 429 -0.51 -13.66 -23.44
N GLN A 430 -1.45 -13.28 -22.58
CA GLN A 430 -2.85 -13.19 -22.96
C GLN A 430 -3.60 -12.12 -22.17
N LEU A 431 -4.44 -11.36 -22.88
CA LEU A 431 -5.47 -10.51 -22.29
C LEU A 431 -6.84 -11.13 -22.60
N SER A 432 -7.67 -11.33 -21.58
CA SER A 432 -9.05 -11.78 -21.73
C SER A 432 -9.99 -10.66 -21.31
N ILE A 433 -10.90 -10.25 -22.20
CA ILE A 433 -11.84 -9.15 -21.94
C ILE A 433 -13.26 -9.70 -21.98
N THR A 434 -13.95 -9.70 -20.84
CA THR A 434 -15.35 -10.10 -20.71
C THR A 434 -16.22 -8.87 -20.88
N PHE A 435 -17.02 -8.84 -21.95
CA PHE A 435 -18.00 -7.79 -22.21
C PHE A 435 -19.39 -8.24 -21.76
N TYR A 436 -20.17 -7.32 -21.21
CA TYR A 436 -21.55 -7.55 -20.80
C TYR A 436 -22.50 -6.66 -21.62
N GLY A 437 -23.60 -7.23 -22.11
CA GLY A 437 -24.49 -6.58 -23.07
C GLY A 437 -23.88 -6.48 -24.48
N ILE A 438 -23.18 -7.52 -24.95
CA ILE A 438 -22.52 -7.51 -26.26
C ILE A 438 -23.19 -8.43 -27.29
N GLY A 439 -23.56 -7.85 -28.42
CA GLY A 439 -23.92 -8.54 -29.66
C GLY A 439 -22.77 -8.55 -30.67
N ARG A 440 -22.88 -9.39 -31.70
CA ARG A 440 -21.95 -9.44 -32.83
C ARG A 440 -22.71 -9.26 -34.15
N SER A 441 -22.23 -8.38 -35.02
CA SER A 441 -22.85 -8.18 -36.34
C SER A 441 -22.65 -9.38 -37.26
N GLU A 442 -23.58 -9.61 -38.20
CA GLU A 442 -23.46 -10.66 -39.23
C GLU A 442 -22.22 -10.49 -40.11
N ASN A 443 -21.85 -9.24 -40.43
CA ASN A 443 -20.70 -8.89 -41.27
C ASN A 443 -19.40 -8.68 -40.48
N PHE A 444 -19.28 -9.31 -39.30
CA PHE A 444 -18.12 -9.12 -38.43
C PHE A 444 -16.84 -9.63 -39.09
N SER A 445 -15.81 -8.78 -39.12
CA SER A 445 -14.47 -9.13 -39.59
C SER A 445 -13.39 -8.64 -38.63
N ILE A 446 -12.27 -9.36 -38.62
CA ILE A 446 -11.03 -8.96 -37.96
C ILE A 446 -10.02 -8.63 -39.06
N THR A 447 -9.47 -7.42 -39.03
CA THR A 447 -8.57 -6.92 -40.07
C THR A 447 -7.28 -6.34 -39.48
N GLY A 448 -6.23 -6.29 -40.30
CA GLY A 448 -4.92 -5.80 -39.89
C GLY A 448 -4.10 -6.84 -39.12
N SER A 449 -2.89 -6.45 -38.75
CA SER A 449 -1.94 -7.28 -38.00
C SER A 449 -0.96 -6.39 -37.23
N SER A 450 -0.24 -6.99 -36.28
CA SER A 450 0.86 -6.33 -35.57
C SER A 450 1.89 -7.38 -35.17
N SER A 451 3.08 -6.94 -34.75
CA SER A 451 4.08 -7.85 -34.22
C SER A 451 3.79 -8.33 -32.79
N SER A 452 2.76 -7.78 -32.13
CA SER A 452 2.41 -8.15 -30.75
C SER A 452 1.30 -9.20 -30.69
N VAL A 453 0.31 -9.09 -31.57
CA VAL A 453 -0.92 -9.90 -31.51
C VAL A 453 -0.77 -11.17 -32.32
N LYS A 454 -0.84 -12.32 -31.63
CA LYS A 454 -0.76 -13.67 -32.21
C LYS A 454 -2.11 -14.15 -32.72
N THR A 455 -3.13 -14.11 -31.88
CA THR A 455 -4.51 -14.47 -32.25
C THR A 455 -5.51 -13.61 -31.50
N ILE A 456 -6.64 -13.34 -32.13
CA ILE A 456 -7.82 -12.77 -31.50
C ILE A 456 -8.98 -13.74 -31.68
N GLU A 457 -9.62 -14.10 -30.58
CA GLU A 457 -10.78 -15.00 -30.56
C GLU A 457 -11.90 -14.39 -29.72
N LEU A 458 -13.09 -14.24 -30.30
CA LEU A 458 -14.28 -13.80 -29.59
C LEU A 458 -15.19 -15.00 -29.31
N VAL A 459 -15.34 -15.34 -28.04
CA VAL A 459 -16.09 -16.52 -27.59
C VAL A 459 -17.37 -16.05 -26.89
N PRO A 460 -18.56 -16.37 -27.41
CA PRO A 460 -19.82 -16.13 -26.69
C PRO A 460 -19.83 -16.88 -25.36
N GLN A 461 -20.33 -16.25 -24.31
CA GLN A 461 -20.57 -16.92 -23.03
C GLN A 461 -22.06 -17.15 -22.81
N VAL A 462 -22.40 -18.38 -22.40
CA VAL A 462 -23.74 -18.75 -21.95
C VAL A 462 -23.77 -18.61 -20.43
N THR A 463 -24.30 -17.49 -19.94
CA THR A 463 -24.53 -17.30 -18.50
C THR A 463 -25.85 -17.99 -18.12
N GLY A 464 -25.78 -19.13 -17.45
CA GLY A 464 -26.97 -19.92 -17.11
C GLY A 464 -28.04 -19.17 -16.28
N LEU A 465 -29.31 -19.52 -16.52
CA LEU A 465 -30.54 -19.13 -15.82
C LEU A 465 -31.00 -17.67 -15.91
N SER A 466 -30.81 -17.04 -17.05
CA SER A 466 -31.86 -16.37 -17.86
C SER A 466 -31.20 -15.84 -19.13
N ALA A 467 -31.88 -15.94 -20.27
CA ALA A 467 -31.34 -15.61 -21.59
C ALA A 467 -31.18 -14.09 -21.85
N ILE A 468 -31.00 -13.26 -20.81
CA ILE A 468 -31.26 -11.81 -20.88
C ILE A 468 -29.98 -10.95 -20.84
N GLU A 469 -28.79 -11.49 -20.56
CA GLU A 469 -27.55 -10.70 -20.59
C GLU A 469 -26.54 -11.36 -21.53
N SER A 470 -26.41 -10.82 -22.75
CA SER A 470 -25.43 -11.30 -23.72
C SER A 470 -24.01 -10.98 -23.24
N ALA A 471 -23.16 -12.00 -23.08
CA ALA A 471 -21.77 -11.81 -22.69
C ALA A 471 -20.84 -12.49 -23.69
N ALA A 472 -19.67 -11.92 -23.92
CA ALA A 472 -18.64 -12.54 -24.74
C ALA A 472 -17.26 -12.23 -24.18
N VAL A 473 -16.34 -13.18 -24.33
CA VAL A 473 -14.94 -13.02 -23.96
C VAL A 473 -14.11 -12.84 -25.22
N LEU A 474 -13.42 -11.71 -25.32
CA LEU A 474 -12.37 -11.48 -26.30
C LEU A 474 -11.03 -11.95 -25.73
N ASN A 475 -10.45 -13.00 -26.30
CA ASN A 475 -9.11 -13.47 -25.97
C ASN A 475 -8.11 -12.90 -26.98
N ILE A 476 -7.15 -12.12 -26.51
CA ILE A 476 -6.03 -11.59 -27.29
C ILE A 476 -4.77 -12.31 -26.82
N LYS A 477 -4.26 -13.26 -27.62
CA LYS A 477 -2.98 -13.93 -27.36
C LYS A 477 -1.85 -13.15 -28.01
N LEU A 478 -0.71 -13.10 -27.34
CA LEU A 478 0.44 -12.31 -27.76
C LEU A 478 1.61 -13.21 -28.20
N TYR A 479 2.53 -12.63 -28.97
CA TYR A 479 3.82 -13.26 -29.31
C TYR A 479 4.87 -13.09 -28.23
N HIS A 480 4.61 -12.21 -27.26
CA HIS A 480 5.54 -11.83 -26.21
C HIS A 480 4.80 -11.67 -24.88
N PRO A 481 5.52 -11.67 -23.74
CA PRO A 481 4.92 -11.33 -22.45
C PRO A 481 4.27 -9.94 -22.42
N LEU A 482 3.20 -9.78 -21.64
CA LEU A 482 2.58 -8.50 -21.32
C LEU A 482 3.56 -7.67 -20.48
N VAL A 483 3.83 -6.45 -20.95
CA VAL A 483 4.66 -5.46 -20.26
C VAL A 483 3.89 -4.14 -20.10
N GLY A 484 2.56 -4.27 -19.98
CA GLY A 484 1.64 -3.15 -19.84
C GLY A 484 0.67 -3.02 -21.01
N TYR A 485 -0.50 -2.45 -20.70
CA TYR A 485 -1.55 -2.14 -21.65
C TYR A 485 -2.38 -0.95 -21.16
N ASP A 486 -3.00 -0.22 -22.09
CA ASP A 486 -4.01 0.79 -21.77
C ASP A 486 -5.32 0.50 -22.49
N TYR A 487 -6.40 1.09 -22.00
CA TYR A 487 -7.71 0.98 -22.61
C TYR A 487 -8.53 2.26 -22.42
N PHE A 488 -9.20 2.69 -23.48
CA PHE A 488 -10.04 3.88 -23.49
C PHE A 488 -11.04 3.84 -24.65
N TRP A 489 -12.13 4.60 -24.52
CA TRP A 489 -13.08 4.81 -25.62
C TRP A 489 -12.61 5.97 -26.51
N ASP A 490 -12.55 5.73 -27.82
CA ASP A 490 -12.37 6.71 -28.88
C ASP A 490 -13.67 6.76 -29.68
N LYS A 491 -14.60 7.60 -29.24
CA LYS A 491 -16.00 7.62 -29.72
C LYS A 491 -16.62 6.23 -29.57
N SER A 492 -17.03 5.57 -30.66
CA SER A 492 -17.61 4.22 -30.64
C SER A 492 -16.57 3.09 -30.76
N GLU A 493 -15.27 3.39 -30.75
CA GLU A 493 -14.21 2.39 -30.72
C GLU A 493 -13.71 2.19 -29.28
N LEU A 494 -13.71 0.95 -28.77
CA LEU A 494 -12.88 0.63 -27.60
C LEU A 494 -11.48 0.31 -28.10
N VAL A 495 -10.50 1.11 -27.67
CA VAL A 495 -9.09 0.92 -28.01
C VAL A 495 -8.39 0.19 -26.89
N ILE A 496 -7.80 -0.97 -27.18
CA ILE A 496 -6.87 -1.67 -26.30
C ILE A 496 -5.47 -1.48 -26.85
N SER A 497 -4.66 -0.71 -26.14
CA SER A 497 -3.29 -0.38 -26.51
C SER A 497 -2.31 -1.29 -25.77
N LEU A 498 -1.66 -2.20 -26.48
CA LEU A 498 -0.72 -3.19 -25.94
C LEU A 498 0.71 -2.67 -26.09
N ARG A 499 1.45 -2.51 -24.98
CA ARG A 499 2.85 -2.10 -25.02
C ARG A 499 3.72 -3.25 -25.54
N LYS A 500 4.75 -2.91 -26.32
CA LYS A 500 5.79 -3.86 -26.71
C LYS A 500 6.89 -3.92 -25.64
N PRO A 501 7.43 -5.11 -25.33
CA PRO A 501 8.66 -5.22 -24.56
C PRO A 501 9.75 -4.37 -25.20
N PRO A 502 10.48 -3.57 -24.42
CA PRO A 502 11.56 -2.78 -24.96
C PRO A 502 12.71 -3.70 -25.39
N ALA A 503 13.48 -3.31 -26.41
CA ALA A 503 14.67 -4.05 -26.80
C ALA A 503 15.73 -4.00 -25.68
N ILE A 504 16.17 -5.16 -25.21
CA ILE A 504 17.13 -5.30 -24.10
C ILE A 504 18.49 -5.74 -24.63
N SER A 505 19.55 -4.99 -24.29
CA SER A 505 20.92 -5.44 -24.45
C SER A 505 21.29 -6.34 -23.27
N PRO A 506 21.69 -7.61 -23.48
CA PRO A 506 22.08 -8.50 -22.39
C PRO A 506 23.21 -7.95 -21.51
N ASP A 507 24.16 -7.24 -22.12
CA ASP A 507 25.31 -6.67 -21.40
C ASP A 507 24.95 -5.41 -20.60
N ASN A 508 23.90 -4.69 -21.02
CA ASN A 508 23.47 -3.43 -20.41
C ASN A 508 21.93 -3.33 -20.37
N PRO A 509 21.24 -4.13 -19.54
CA PRO A 509 19.78 -4.23 -19.57
C PRO A 509 19.05 -2.95 -19.17
N LEU A 510 19.72 -2.04 -18.46
CA LEU A 510 19.18 -0.76 -17.98
C LEU A 510 19.43 0.41 -18.94
N GLN A 511 20.27 0.23 -19.97
CA GLN A 511 20.62 1.30 -20.88
C GLN A 511 19.39 1.86 -21.60
N ASN A 512 19.21 3.19 -21.51
CA ASN A 512 18.08 3.94 -22.09
C ASN A 512 16.71 3.51 -21.56
N ARG A 513 16.64 2.86 -20.39
CA ARG A 513 15.37 2.55 -19.72
C ARG A 513 14.87 3.75 -18.94
N ILE A 514 13.58 4.03 -19.05
CA ILE A 514 12.92 5.10 -18.31
C ILE A 514 12.34 4.49 -17.05
N ILE A 515 12.91 4.81 -15.88
CA ILE A 515 12.46 4.26 -14.60
C ILE A 515 11.98 5.40 -13.72
N VAL A 516 10.73 5.29 -13.26
CA VAL A 516 10.17 6.23 -12.30
C VAL A 516 10.25 5.63 -10.91
N LEU A 517 10.93 6.33 -10.02
CA LEU A 517 11.00 6.01 -8.60
C LEU A 517 10.00 6.88 -7.84
N ASP A 518 9.22 6.25 -6.99
CA ASP A 518 8.25 6.93 -6.14
C ASP A 518 8.60 6.74 -4.67
N PRO A 519 9.35 7.68 -4.06
CA PRO A 519 9.53 7.68 -2.61
C PRO A 519 8.17 7.92 -1.93
N GLY A 520 7.70 6.92 -1.19
CA GLY A 520 6.42 6.98 -0.49
C GLY A 520 6.27 8.20 0.40
N HIS A 521 5.02 8.63 0.62
CA HIS A 521 4.68 9.74 1.53
C HIS A 521 5.36 11.08 1.19
N GLY A 522 5.54 11.98 2.15
CA GLY A 522 6.13 13.31 1.96
C GLY A 522 5.19 14.44 2.41
N GLY A 523 5.78 15.56 2.84
CA GLY A 523 5.07 16.66 3.46
C GLY A 523 4.39 16.23 4.76
N ASP A 524 3.08 16.43 4.84
CA ASP A 524 2.26 16.11 6.01
C ASP A 524 2.04 14.60 6.18
N ALA A 525 2.16 13.84 5.09
CA ALA A 525 2.17 12.39 5.14
C ALA A 525 3.54 11.93 5.66
N VAL A 526 3.65 11.68 6.96
CA VAL A 526 4.90 11.21 7.59
C VAL A 526 5.18 9.71 7.37
N GLY A 527 4.15 8.94 7.05
CA GLY A 527 4.21 7.48 6.97
C GLY A 527 4.31 6.83 8.35
N ALA A 528 4.84 5.60 8.41
CA ALA A 528 5.13 4.96 9.68
C ALA A 528 6.23 5.71 10.47
N ILE A 529 6.20 5.59 11.80
CA ILE A 529 7.23 6.16 12.69
C ILE A 529 8.05 5.03 13.30
N GLY A 530 9.37 5.09 13.10
CA GLY A 530 10.33 4.10 13.59
C GLY A 530 10.89 4.40 14.99
N PRO A 531 11.80 3.55 15.48
CA PRO A 531 12.58 3.82 16.68
C PRO A 531 13.24 5.20 16.64
N GLY A 532 13.04 5.97 17.71
CA GLY A 532 13.47 7.35 17.76
C GLY A 532 12.78 8.17 16.67
N ASP A 533 11.46 8.23 16.65
CA ASP A 533 10.64 9.20 15.90
C ASP A 533 11.00 9.43 14.41
N VAL A 534 11.61 8.46 13.74
CA VAL A 534 12.05 8.65 12.36
C VAL A 534 10.94 8.31 11.40
N PRO A 535 10.48 9.30 10.60
CA PRO A 535 9.36 9.09 9.73
C PRO A 535 9.81 8.35 8.48
N GLU A 536 8.99 7.39 8.04
CA GLU A 536 9.19 6.60 6.84
C GLU A 536 9.51 7.48 5.63
N LYS A 537 8.85 8.65 5.49
CA LYS A 537 9.05 9.58 4.37
C LYS A 537 10.52 9.98 4.15
N VAL A 538 11.31 10.04 5.23
CA VAL A 538 12.73 10.42 5.16
C VAL A 538 13.56 9.22 4.70
N VAL A 539 13.37 8.07 5.34
CA VAL A 539 14.04 6.80 5.02
C VAL A 539 13.88 6.43 3.54
N VAL A 540 12.65 6.47 3.04
CA VAL A 540 12.34 6.02 1.67
C VAL A 540 12.85 7.01 0.62
N LEU A 541 13.02 8.29 0.98
CA LEU A 541 13.63 9.29 0.11
C LEU A 541 15.12 8.99 -0.08
N GLU A 542 15.85 8.71 1.00
CA GLU A 542 17.28 8.39 0.95
C GLU A 542 17.57 7.11 0.17
N ILE A 543 16.84 6.03 0.45
CA ILE A 543 16.98 4.77 -0.31
C ILE A 543 16.74 5.03 -1.81
N SER A 544 15.76 5.87 -2.14
CA SER A 544 15.45 6.20 -3.53
C SER A 544 16.52 7.06 -4.20
N ARG A 545 17.25 7.91 -3.43
CA ARG A 545 18.39 8.69 -3.94
C ARG A 545 19.55 7.77 -4.32
N TYR A 546 19.91 6.82 -3.46
CA TYR A 546 20.90 5.79 -3.79
C TYR A 546 20.48 4.97 -5.01
N LEU A 547 19.23 4.50 -5.04
CA LEU A 547 18.72 3.73 -6.17
C LEU A 547 18.76 4.53 -7.48
N LYS A 548 18.39 5.82 -7.44
CA LYS A 548 18.50 6.71 -8.60
C LYS A 548 19.92 6.76 -9.13
N GLN A 549 20.90 7.04 -8.27
CA GLN A 549 22.31 7.12 -8.67
C GLN A 549 22.76 5.82 -9.34
N LEU A 550 22.51 4.69 -8.68
CA LEU A 550 22.89 3.36 -9.14
C LEU A 550 22.24 2.95 -10.47
N LEU A 551 21.02 3.38 -10.73
CA LEU A 551 20.32 3.15 -12.00
C LEU A 551 20.87 4.07 -13.11
N VAL A 552 21.14 5.34 -12.80
CA VAL A 552 21.74 6.30 -13.76
C VAL A 552 23.14 5.86 -14.19
N GLU A 553 23.96 5.36 -13.26
CA GLU A 553 25.28 4.78 -13.54
C GLU A 553 25.22 3.59 -14.53
N LYS A 554 24.07 2.90 -14.61
CA LYS A 554 23.80 1.81 -15.55
C LYS A 554 23.11 2.27 -16.84
N GLY A 555 23.02 3.59 -17.06
CA GLY A 555 22.51 4.19 -18.29
C GLY A 555 20.99 4.36 -18.33
N ALA A 556 20.27 4.19 -17.21
CA ALA A 556 18.84 4.45 -17.15
C ALA A 556 18.55 5.96 -17.03
N ARG A 557 17.46 6.42 -17.64
CA ARG A 557 16.85 7.73 -17.36
C ARG A 557 15.93 7.58 -16.16
N VAL A 558 16.33 8.13 -15.01
CA VAL A 558 15.59 7.99 -13.76
C VAL A 558 14.85 9.28 -13.41
N ILE A 559 13.56 9.16 -13.13
CA ILE A 559 12.69 10.25 -12.71
C ILE A 559 12.18 9.93 -11.32
N MET A 560 12.23 10.88 -10.39
CA MET A 560 11.62 10.71 -9.06
C MET A 560 10.29 11.47 -8.99
N THR A 561 9.27 10.89 -8.36
CA THR A 561 8.00 11.61 -8.11
C THR A 561 8.21 12.79 -7.18
N ARG A 562 9.11 12.66 -6.19
CA ARG A 562 9.68 13.74 -5.38
C ARG A 562 11.17 13.53 -5.16
N SER A 563 11.94 14.61 -5.14
CA SER A 563 13.36 14.63 -4.75
C SER A 563 13.61 15.32 -3.42
N GLU A 564 12.55 15.84 -2.80
CA GLU A 564 12.53 16.62 -1.56
C GLU A 564 11.31 16.23 -0.71
N ASP A 565 11.20 16.81 0.48
CA ASP A 565 10.05 16.58 1.36
C ASP A 565 8.88 17.49 0.97
N ARG A 566 7.89 16.94 0.27
CA ARG A 566 6.72 17.68 -0.22
C ARG A 566 5.48 16.80 -0.30
N ASN A 567 4.33 17.43 -0.16
CA ASN A 567 3.02 16.78 -0.36
C ASN A 567 2.85 16.39 -1.84
N LEU A 568 2.39 15.15 -2.08
CA LEU A 568 1.99 14.66 -3.40
C LEU A 568 0.81 13.72 -3.27
N SER A 569 -0.23 13.98 -4.05
CA SER A 569 -1.37 13.07 -4.16
C SER A 569 -0.95 11.76 -4.84
N ILE A 570 -1.70 10.70 -4.54
CA ILE A 570 -1.54 9.39 -5.17
C ILE A 570 -1.68 9.47 -6.70
N ARG A 571 -2.56 10.37 -7.18
CA ARG A 571 -2.82 10.59 -8.61
C ARG A 571 -1.59 11.17 -9.32
N GLU A 572 -1.02 12.25 -8.78
CA GLU A 572 0.18 12.91 -9.35
C GLU A 572 1.37 11.96 -9.49
N ARG A 573 1.56 11.07 -8.51
CA ARG A 573 2.68 10.09 -8.52
C ARG A 573 2.65 9.18 -9.73
N ILE A 574 1.50 8.53 -9.95
CA ILE A 574 1.39 7.55 -11.03
C ILE A 574 1.18 8.21 -12.39
N GLU A 575 0.55 9.38 -12.46
CA GLU A 575 0.42 10.15 -13.70
C GLU A 575 1.77 10.58 -14.26
N LYS A 576 2.72 10.96 -13.39
CA LYS A 576 4.10 11.23 -13.82
C LYS A 576 4.71 10.05 -14.59
N ALA A 577 4.45 8.81 -14.17
CA ALA A 577 5.00 7.64 -14.85
C ALA A 577 4.32 7.34 -16.19
N VAL A 578 3.04 7.70 -16.31
CA VAL A 578 2.29 7.61 -17.56
C VAL A 578 2.79 8.65 -18.56
N GLU A 579 2.94 9.90 -18.13
CA GLU A 579 3.41 11.03 -18.95
C GLU A 579 4.82 10.81 -19.48
N GLU A 580 5.71 10.24 -18.66
CA GLU A 580 7.10 9.94 -19.03
C GLU A 580 7.25 8.64 -19.85
N GLU A 581 6.14 7.95 -20.15
CA GLU A 581 6.09 6.64 -20.80
C GLU A 581 7.03 5.61 -20.14
N ALA A 582 7.11 5.65 -18.80
CA ALA A 582 8.09 4.91 -18.02
C ALA A 582 8.05 3.40 -18.30
N ASP A 583 9.22 2.78 -18.51
CA ASP A 583 9.38 1.33 -18.65
C ASP A 583 9.06 0.60 -17.35
N LEU A 584 9.32 1.23 -16.20
CA LEU A 584 8.99 0.73 -14.87
C LEU A 584 8.63 1.87 -13.92
N PHE A 585 7.69 1.60 -13.02
CA PHE A 585 7.40 2.42 -11.84
C PHE A 585 7.66 1.61 -10.57
N ILE A 586 8.55 2.10 -9.72
CA ILE A 586 8.94 1.45 -8.47
C ILE A 586 8.62 2.39 -7.32
N SER A 587 7.60 2.06 -6.53
CA SER A 587 7.28 2.79 -5.30
C SER A 587 8.07 2.19 -4.13
N ILE A 588 8.76 3.03 -3.36
CA ILE A 588 9.64 2.63 -2.26
C ILE A 588 9.00 3.02 -0.94
N HIS A 589 8.84 2.03 -0.06
CA HIS A 589 8.20 2.14 1.25
C HIS A 589 8.99 1.38 2.32
N ALA A 590 8.68 1.65 3.59
CA ALA A 590 9.15 0.85 4.72
C ALA A 590 7.99 0.47 5.63
N ASN A 591 7.85 -0.82 5.88
CA ASN A 591 6.65 -1.42 6.43
C ASN A 591 6.51 -1.18 7.93
N ALA A 592 5.31 -1.38 8.46
CA ALA A 592 5.03 -1.37 9.89
C ALA A 592 3.88 -2.33 10.22
N HIS A 593 3.83 -2.81 11.46
CA HIS A 593 2.74 -3.67 11.91
C HIS A 593 1.58 -2.88 12.50
N ALA A 594 0.38 -3.42 12.32
CA ALA A 594 -0.78 -3.06 13.12
C ALA A 594 -0.66 -3.67 14.54
N GLN A 595 -1.35 -3.07 15.51
CA GLN A 595 -1.41 -3.60 16.88
C GLN A 595 -1.94 -5.04 16.91
N GLY A 596 -1.45 -5.88 17.83
CA GLY A 596 -1.83 -7.29 17.93
C GLY A 596 -1.08 -8.24 17.00
N ALA A 597 -0.20 -7.74 16.13
CA ALA A 597 0.64 -8.58 15.29
C ALA A 597 1.88 -9.09 16.04
N ASP A 598 2.38 -10.26 15.63
CA ASP A 598 3.70 -10.76 16.03
C ASP A 598 4.80 -9.98 15.29
N ALA A 599 5.11 -8.79 15.81
CA ALA A 599 6.11 -7.89 15.24
C ALA A 599 7.55 -8.40 15.38
N VAL A 600 7.79 -9.39 16.24
CA VAL A 600 9.12 -9.96 16.50
C VAL A 600 9.45 -11.02 15.45
N SER A 601 8.53 -11.96 15.19
CA SER A 601 8.81 -13.06 14.25
C SER A 601 8.51 -12.70 12.80
N TYR A 602 7.55 -11.80 12.54
CA TYR A 602 7.11 -11.46 11.18
C TYR A 602 7.76 -10.15 10.73
N HIS A 603 8.91 -10.22 10.05
CA HIS A 603 9.64 -9.05 9.57
C HIS A 603 10.32 -9.35 8.21
N GLY A 604 11.06 -8.40 7.64
CA GLY A 604 11.79 -8.54 6.37
C GLY A 604 11.12 -7.88 5.17
N HIS A 605 11.38 -8.42 3.98
CA HIS A 605 11.03 -7.79 2.71
C HIS A 605 9.63 -8.19 2.21
N MET A 606 8.87 -7.24 1.65
CA MET A 606 7.61 -7.48 0.94
C MET A 606 7.59 -6.72 -0.38
N THR A 607 6.98 -7.32 -1.42
CA THR A 607 6.72 -6.61 -2.68
C THR A 607 5.27 -6.77 -3.09
N LEU A 608 4.60 -5.66 -3.37
CA LEU A 608 3.19 -5.62 -3.73
C LEU A 608 3.05 -5.26 -5.21
N TYR A 609 2.02 -5.83 -5.85
CA TYR A 609 1.74 -5.65 -7.27
C TYR A 609 0.23 -5.64 -7.51
N ASN A 610 -0.23 -5.08 -8.63
CA ASN A 610 -1.65 -5.11 -9.00
C ASN A 610 -1.91 -6.09 -10.14
N TYR A 611 -1.39 -5.84 -11.35
CA TYR A 611 -1.63 -6.69 -12.52
C TYR A 611 -0.79 -7.97 -12.48
N ASN A 612 -1.35 -9.11 -12.91
CA ASN A 612 -0.66 -10.40 -12.81
C ASN A 612 0.69 -10.42 -13.54
N TYR A 613 0.83 -9.70 -14.66
CA TYR A 613 2.10 -9.60 -15.38
C TYR A 613 3.22 -8.91 -14.56
N ASN A 614 2.89 -8.14 -13.50
CA ASN A 614 3.88 -7.55 -12.58
C ASN A 614 4.35 -8.51 -11.48
N LYS A 615 3.73 -9.70 -11.35
CA LYS A 615 4.09 -10.67 -10.30
C LYS A 615 5.56 -11.11 -10.41
N GLN A 616 6.05 -11.34 -11.62
CA GLN A 616 7.44 -11.74 -11.85
C GLN A 616 8.44 -10.67 -11.41
N LEU A 617 8.17 -9.39 -11.73
CA LEU A 617 8.97 -8.25 -11.26
C LEU A 617 9.01 -8.22 -9.72
N ALA A 618 7.85 -8.40 -9.08
CA ALA A 618 7.76 -8.39 -7.63
C ALA A 618 8.56 -9.52 -6.97
N GLU A 619 8.49 -10.74 -7.52
CA GLU A 619 9.23 -11.91 -7.04
C GLU A 619 10.74 -11.75 -7.22
N ILE A 620 11.20 -11.24 -8.37
CA ILE A 620 12.62 -11.03 -8.66
C ILE A 620 13.23 -10.01 -7.70
N ILE A 621 12.56 -8.86 -7.48
CA ILE A 621 13.03 -7.84 -6.55
C ILE A 621 13.07 -8.40 -5.12
N LEU A 622 12.01 -9.09 -4.68
CA LEU A 622 11.95 -9.68 -3.34
C LEU A 622 13.09 -10.68 -3.10
N ASN A 623 13.36 -11.54 -4.08
CA ASN A 623 14.42 -12.55 -3.98
C ASN A 623 15.81 -11.91 -3.95
N ASN A 624 16.05 -10.86 -4.74
CA ASN A 624 17.33 -10.14 -4.73
C ASN A 624 17.58 -9.44 -3.40
N LEU A 625 16.57 -8.76 -2.85
CA LEU A 625 16.63 -8.16 -1.51
C LEU A 625 17.02 -9.21 -0.46
N ALA A 626 16.24 -10.28 -0.33
CA ALA A 626 16.49 -11.31 0.69
C ALA A 626 17.85 -12.01 0.52
N LYS A 627 18.30 -12.22 -0.72
CA LYS A 627 19.61 -12.84 -1.00
C LYS A 627 20.76 -11.94 -0.57
N LYS A 628 20.64 -10.62 -0.76
CA LYS A 628 21.73 -9.68 -0.48
C LYS A 628 21.80 -9.30 0.99
N THR A 629 20.64 -9.06 1.63
CA THR A 629 20.55 -8.60 3.02
C THR A 629 20.55 -9.75 4.03
N GLY A 630 20.09 -10.94 3.62
CA GLY A 630 19.83 -12.05 4.54
C GLY A 630 18.57 -11.88 5.39
N LEU A 631 17.82 -10.78 5.24
CA LEU A 631 16.52 -10.63 5.88
C LEU A 631 15.49 -11.57 5.23
N PRO A 632 14.50 -12.06 6.01
CA PRO A 632 13.50 -12.99 5.50
C PRO A 632 12.59 -12.36 4.43
N LYS A 633 11.95 -13.24 3.64
CA LYS A 633 10.89 -12.87 2.70
C LYS A 633 9.55 -13.01 3.40
N THR A 634 8.77 -11.95 3.51
CA THR A 634 7.42 -12.07 4.07
C THR A 634 6.42 -12.47 2.99
N ARG A 635 6.30 -11.69 1.91
CA ARG A 635 5.24 -11.91 0.91
C ARG A 635 5.50 -11.22 -0.44
N VAL A 636 5.02 -11.85 -1.50
CA VAL A 636 4.63 -11.17 -2.75
C VAL A 636 3.10 -11.06 -2.77
N TRP A 637 2.57 -9.84 -2.75
CA TRP A 637 1.14 -9.63 -2.49
C TRP A 637 0.44 -8.85 -3.61
N LYS A 638 -0.54 -9.52 -4.25
CA LYS A 638 -1.47 -8.83 -5.16
C LYS A 638 -2.36 -7.87 -4.37
N ARG A 639 -2.17 -6.57 -4.57
CA ARG A 639 -2.89 -5.47 -3.93
C ARG A 639 -3.50 -4.53 -4.96
N PRO A 640 -4.65 -4.91 -5.53
CA PRO A 640 -5.34 -4.05 -6.46
C PRO A 640 -5.69 -2.71 -5.82
N ASP A 641 -6.06 -2.67 -4.55
CA ASP A 641 -6.43 -1.47 -3.79
C ASP A 641 -5.33 -0.40 -3.67
N ILE A 642 -4.06 -0.68 -3.98
CA ILE A 642 -3.00 0.33 -3.88
C ILE A 642 -3.06 1.30 -5.06
N GLY A 643 -3.32 2.58 -4.76
CA GLY A 643 -3.56 3.65 -5.73
C GLY A 643 -2.47 3.86 -6.78
N VAL A 644 -1.20 3.85 -6.36
CA VAL A 644 -0.06 4.06 -7.26
C VAL A 644 0.20 2.88 -8.20
N LEU A 645 -0.45 1.73 -8.00
CA LEU A 645 -0.30 0.54 -8.86
C LEU A 645 -1.48 0.35 -9.84
N ARG A 646 -2.35 1.36 -9.98
CA ARG A 646 -3.63 1.25 -10.71
C ARG A 646 -3.55 1.58 -12.20
N ARG A 647 -2.38 1.94 -12.74
CA ARG A 647 -2.22 2.21 -14.18
C ARG A 647 -1.64 0.98 -14.88
N PRO A 648 -2.42 0.23 -15.70
CA PRO A 648 -1.94 -0.99 -16.35
C PRO A 648 -0.93 -0.73 -17.46
N GLN A 649 -0.79 0.52 -17.91
CA GLN A 649 0.11 0.89 -19.01
C GLN A 649 1.58 0.97 -18.57
N VAL A 650 1.82 1.07 -17.26
CA VAL A 650 3.14 1.15 -16.65
C VAL A 650 3.33 -0.06 -15.73
N PRO A 651 4.25 -0.98 -16.07
CA PRO A 651 4.65 -2.04 -15.15
C PRO A 651 5.09 -1.45 -13.81
N SER A 652 4.50 -1.93 -12.73
CA SER A 652 4.60 -1.26 -11.43
C SER A 652 4.58 -2.23 -10.25
N VAL A 653 5.42 -1.92 -9.27
CA VAL A 653 5.45 -2.58 -7.96
C VAL A 653 5.65 -1.55 -6.85
N LEU A 654 5.18 -1.90 -5.65
CA LEU A 654 5.51 -1.21 -4.41
C LEU A 654 6.42 -2.13 -3.59
N VAL A 655 7.59 -1.65 -3.21
CA VAL A 655 8.61 -2.38 -2.49
C VAL A 655 8.62 -1.89 -1.05
N GLU A 656 8.19 -2.76 -0.14
CA GLU A 656 8.32 -2.57 1.30
C GLU A 656 9.69 -3.10 1.69
N THR A 657 10.63 -2.15 1.78
CA THR A 657 12.06 -2.42 1.85
C THR A 657 12.46 -3.17 3.11
N ALA A 658 11.89 -2.87 4.27
CA ALA A 658 12.00 -3.65 5.50
C ALA A 658 10.95 -3.14 6.51
N TYR A 659 10.81 -3.76 7.69
CA TYR A 659 9.91 -3.26 8.75
C TYR A 659 10.59 -2.21 9.62
N LEU A 660 10.05 -1.00 9.62
CA LEU A 660 10.61 0.17 10.31
C LEU A 660 10.74 -0.04 11.82
N MET A 661 9.82 -0.75 12.45
CA MET A 661 9.84 -1.03 13.89
C MET A 661 10.75 -2.20 14.28
N HIS A 662 11.11 -3.08 13.35
CA HIS A 662 11.86 -4.29 13.68
C HIS A 662 13.36 -3.97 13.73
N PRO A 663 14.06 -4.21 14.85
CA PRO A 663 15.44 -3.76 15.01
C PRO A 663 16.44 -4.27 13.96
N LYS A 664 16.36 -5.55 13.54
CA LYS A 664 17.24 -6.10 12.48
C LYS A 664 16.99 -5.50 11.10
N ASP A 665 15.75 -5.06 10.86
CA ASP A 665 15.32 -4.43 9.62
C ASP A 665 15.71 -2.97 9.63
N ASN A 666 15.49 -2.31 10.76
CA ASN A 666 15.69 -0.89 10.93
C ASN A 666 17.14 -0.47 10.69
N ARG A 667 18.15 -1.31 10.95
CA ARG A 667 19.53 -1.00 10.54
C ARG A 667 19.65 -0.75 9.03
N TYR A 668 18.92 -1.50 8.20
CA TYR A 668 18.89 -1.30 6.74
C TYR A 668 18.21 -0.01 6.33
N LEU A 669 17.33 0.49 7.20
CA LEU A 669 16.53 1.68 6.96
C LEU A 669 17.22 2.95 7.48
N LEU A 670 18.15 2.84 8.43
CA LEU A 670 18.80 3.99 9.05
C LEU A 670 20.24 4.23 8.60
N LEU A 671 20.98 3.16 8.31
CA LEU A 671 22.41 3.26 8.03
C LEU A 671 22.67 3.40 6.52
N PRO A 672 23.39 4.46 6.07
CA PRO A 672 23.69 4.72 4.67
C PRO A 672 24.24 3.52 3.90
N GLU A 673 25.19 2.79 4.49
CA GLU A 673 25.82 1.63 3.87
C GLU A 673 24.81 0.51 3.59
N TYR A 674 23.84 0.30 4.48
CA TYR A 674 22.81 -0.71 4.31
C TYR A 674 21.63 -0.23 3.44
N GLN A 675 21.30 1.06 3.46
CA GLN A 675 20.38 1.68 2.51
C GLN A 675 20.91 1.55 1.08
N HIS A 676 22.23 1.73 0.90
CA HIS A 676 22.91 1.49 -0.37
C HIS A 676 22.83 0.00 -0.76
N GLU A 677 22.96 -0.95 0.18
CA GLU A 677 22.73 -2.38 -0.11
C GLU A 677 21.29 -2.69 -0.57
N LEU A 678 20.28 -2.08 0.05
CA LEU A 678 18.89 -2.19 -0.40
C LEU A 678 18.74 -1.67 -1.83
N ALA A 679 19.28 -0.48 -2.10
CA ALA A 679 19.24 0.15 -3.42
C ALA A 679 19.96 -0.70 -4.49
N LEU A 680 21.15 -1.23 -4.18
CA LEU A 680 21.87 -2.17 -5.04
C LEU A 680 21.04 -3.42 -5.36
N SER A 681 20.37 -3.99 -4.35
CA SER A 681 19.54 -5.18 -4.51
C SER A 681 18.34 -4.93 -5.42
N ILE A 682 17.70 -3.77 -5.28
CA ILE A 682 16.57 -3.37 -6.13
C ILE A 682 17.05 -3.13 -7.57
N ARG A 683 18.18 -2.44 -7.76
CA ARG A 683 18.79 -2.25 -9.10
C ARG A 683 19.07 -3.59 -9.79
N ASP A 684 19.65 -4.54 -9.06
CA ASP A 684 19.98 -5.87 -9.60
C ASP A 684 18.71 -6.64 -9.95
N GLY A 685 17.68 -6.60 -9.10
CA GLY A 685 16.37 -7.17 -9.41
C GLY A 685 15.68 -6.55 -10.63
N ILE A 686 15.82 -5.23 -10.83
CA ILE A 686 15.31 -4.57 -12.04
C ILE A 686 16.07 -5.04 -13.29
N SER A 687 17.39 -5.19 -13.19
CA SER A 687 18.23 -5.69 -14.29
C SER A 687 17.83 -7.12 -14.67
N ASP A 688 17.68 -8.00 -13.68
CA ASP A 688 17.24 -9.38 -13.85
C ASP A 688 15.85 -9.48 -14.48
N TYR A 689 14.92 -8.60 -14.11
CA TYR A 689 13.60 -8.53 -14.72
C TYR A 689 13.69 -8.23 -16.22
N PHE A 690 14.44 -7.19 -16.62
CA PHE A 690 14.59 -6.85 -18.04
C PHE A 690 15.24 -7.98 -18.85
N LEU A 691 16.23 -8.68 -18.30
CA LEU A 691 16.83 -9.85 -18.96
C LEU A 691 15.83 -10.99 -19.14
N ASN A 692 14.97 -11.23 -18.14
CA ASN A 692 14.00 -12.32 -18.17
C ASN A 692 12.87 -12.10 -19.18
N ILE A 693 12.30 -10.89 -19.26
CA ILE A 693 11.19 -10.61 -20.19
C ILE A 693 11.61 -10.71 -21.66
N ASN A 694 12.92 -10.67 -21.96
CA ASN A 694 13.45 -10.82 -23.31
C ASN A 694 13.85 -12.27 -23.65
N SER A 695 14.06 -13.13 -22.63
CA SER A 695 14.47 -14.54 -22.81
C SER A 695 13.32 -15.45 -23.28
N SER A 696 12.11 -14.90 -23.41
CA SER A 696 10.91 -15.60 -23.92
C SER A 696 10.60 -15.31 -25.40
N ASN A 697 11.43 -14.48 -26.06
CA ASN A 697 11.46 -14.32 -27.52
C ASN A 697 12.52 -15.25 -28.13
#